data_AF-A0AAD6GJU8-F1
#
_entry.id   AF-A0AAD6GJU8-F1
#
_cell.length_a   1.000
_cell.length_b   1.000
_cell.length_c   1.000
_cell.angle_alpha   90.00
_cell.angle_beta   90.00
_cell.angle_gamma   90.00
#
_symmetry.space_group_name_H-M   'P 1'
#
loop_
_entity.id
_entity.type
_entity.pdbx_description
1 polymer ?
#
loop_
_entity_poly.entity_id
_entity_poly.type
_entity_poly.pdbx_seq_one_letter_code
_entity_poly.pdbx_strand_id
1 'polypeptide(L)'
;MSQSQRSNLTSSIYDGDIGNLSYLTPSNHLGTPDPPTSQQTFDLDSIDPEFLRPVIPLAPPTSFIRVGPDRRKAYVLYDEMTHTEWVDWWLQTDFGTKKKIHWDSSHQAEIWSKFDQVAHAIDGAPKVMCKNCGQILEHPYILHTRAADQKAQYHGTSSMSKHVKSAACQKAKRGPVAEITKFLKKADNNTTIASFSQEAWEEEILSFLSLNRLPFHLIEHPKFQSLIQMARTSPTTPFIPSADTIRRRLQTSVISRQKRVLKLLPASSKISIALDCWTSPFSQAFMAITGYFIDRDWVYREVLLDFKPIHGTHSGANLSNALMETLLEHGIEDRVFGLTTDNASNNKTLVESLQQVLAEGVIIIRIPCLAHVIQLSLNQLLGHIKAVPKNDTAETKWTDQQSRMAQENARQQQRGISSTLNKIRYLAIYINASPQRRETFYSLQTQDVKLAPIQDVKTRWNSTFLMLRRAKRLQSIFGPFCEEYARLDLLPDTEEWRQIDYLLHITEPFFDYTLQLSKTRDITAHYTFKIYNKLFEHLEQSTKQLRRKRVLWKTEMLNALTASRLKLDEYYSQTDDVRGHIFAICTMLAPINKFQFFLTDDWEQEWRDQYRKSFQKALIPYQAQLSDSQESLPLMDLPRSSSKLDKMLNGSKQQPTGVRDELTQYLDSDIVDIHPLSFWRDNQHRFPSLAALARDFLSVPATGAGVERLFNTARDVCHYRRGRMKSETIQELMMFLCTSRFDLEEQDTKRLEEFFTRDEIEAAKEEKDEKHEEIEIEPISDTEEPDELEKEVMVMVDIGDETAEPQLPENSTQLRASGRKRKQREDDTFEYH
;
A
#
# COMPACT_ATOMS: atom_id res chain seq x y z
N MET A 1 -2.52 76.48 -14.24
CA MET A 1 -3.13 76.53 -15.60
C MET A 1 -3.36 75.09 -16.05
N SER A 2 -4.38 74.80 -16.89
CA SER A 2 -4.66 73.53 -17.60
C SER A 2 -4.41 72.19 -16.84
N GLN A 3 -5.41 71.48 -16.31
CA GLN A 3 -6.40 70.62 -17.02
C GLN A 3 -5.77 69.34 -17.65
N SER A 4 -6.36 68.13 -17.55
CA SER A 4 -7.71 67.74 -17.07
C SER A 4 -7.81 66.27 -16.61
N GLN A 5 -8.60 66.04 -15.53
CA GLN A 5 -9.43 64.83 -15.19
C GLN A 5 -8.72 63.45 -15.06
N ARG A 6 -8.95 62.58 -14.03
CA ARG A 6 -10.16 62.05 -13.34
C ARG A 6 -10.99 61.09 -14.23
N SER A 7 -11.55 59.96 -13.76
CA SER A 7 -11.82 59.49 -12.37
C SER A 7 -11.90 57.95 -12.19
N ASN A 8 -11.83 57.54 -10.93
CA ASN A 8 -12.18 56.25 -10.27
C ASN A 8 -13.37 55.45 -10.84
N LEU A 9 -13.46 54.14 -10.51
CA LEU A 9 -14.55 53.55 -9.67
C LEU A 9 -14.34 52.04 -9.31
N THR A 10 -14.64 51.69 -8.05
CA THR A 10 -15.25 50.45 -7.44
C THR A 10 -15.29 49.11 -8.23
N SER A 11 -14.94 47.94 -7.67
CA SER A 11 -15.63 47.12 -6.62
C SER A 11 -17.04 46.64 -7.02
N SER A 12 -17.54 45.42 -6.74
CA SER A 12 -17.04 44.19 -6.06
C SER A 12 -18.11 43.05 -6.19
N ILE A 13 -17.93 41.92 -5.47
CA ILE A 13 -18.98 40.93 -5.05
C ILE A 13 -19.44 39.86 -6.09
N TYR A 14 -18.91 38.63 -5.89
CA TYR A 14 -19.58 37.35 -5.56
C TYR A 14 -20.74 36.70 -6.38
N ASP A 15 -20.78 35.37 -6.21
CA ASP A 15 -21.87 34.39 -6.33
C ASP A 15 -22.49 33.99 -7.69
N GLY A 16 -22.96 32.72 -7.74
CA GLY A 16 -23.57 32.07 -8.90
C GLY A 16 -23.50 30.54 -8.81
N ASP A 17 -24.51 29.92 -8.18
CA ASP A 17 -24.53 28.50 -7.81
C ASP A 17 -24.99 27.54 -8.94
N ILE A 18 -24.85 26.22 -8.72
CA ILE A 18 -25.26 25.15 -9.65
C ILE A 18 -26.76 24.83 -9.49
N GLY A 19 -27.55 24.87 -10.57
CA GLY A 19 -28.95 24.45 -10.51
C GLY A 19 -29.69 24.27 -11.85
N ASN A 20 -29.97 23.01 -12.20
CA ASN A 20 -30.94 22.47 -13.18
C ASN A 20 -31.84 23.44 -13.98
N LEU A 21 -31.91 23.22 -15.31
CA LEU A 21 -33.18 23.15 -16.05
C LEU A 21 -33.03 22.34 -17.35
N SER A 22 -34.08 21.59 -17.73
CA SER A 22 -34.14 20.70 -18.90
C SER A 22 -35.17 21.18 -19.94
N TYR A 23 -35.25 20.47 -21.08
CA TYR A 23 -36.11 20.74 -22.26
C TYR A 23 -35.64 21.94 -23.11
N LEU A 24 -35.39 21.82 -24.41
CA LEU A 24 -36.32 21.40 -25.47
C LEU A 24 -35.60 20.89 -26.74
N THR A 25 -36.12 19.81 -27.33
CA THR A 25 -35.91 19.44 -28.75
C THR A 25 -37.06 19.95 -29.62
N PRO A 26 -36.84 20.22 -30.92
CA PRO A 26 -37.56 19.39 -31.90
C PRO A 26 -36.82 19.12 -33.25
N SER A 27 -37.09 17.92 -33.82
CA SER A 27 -37.40 17.60 -35.24
C SER A 27 -36.58 18.21 -36.42
N ASN A 28 -36.33 17.59 -37.58
CA ASN A 28 -36.59 16.26 -38.20
C ASN A 28 -35.78 16.22 -39.55
N HIS A 29 -35.70 15.21 -40.43
CA HIS A 29 -36.27 13.85 -40.60
C HIS A 29 -35.36 13.05 -41.62
N LEU A 30 -35.77 11.82 -42.02
CA LEU A 30 -35.18 10.94 -43.07
C LEU A 30 -33.78 10.33 -42.74
N GLY A 31 -33.51 9.04 -42.95
CA GLY A 31 -34.36 7.90 -43.35
C GLY A 31 -33.54 6.58 -43.35
N THR A 32 -34.18 5.41 -43.18
CA THR A 32 -33.52 4.08 -43.11
C THR A 32 -33.33 3.41 -44.48
N PRO A 33 -32.48 2.37 -44.56
CA PRO A 33 -33.04 1.05 -44.89
C PRO A 33 -32.45 -0.14 -44.08
N ASP A 34 -33.19 -1.25 -44.06
CA ASP A 34 -32.87 -2.52 -43.38
C ASP A 34 -31.98 -3.49 -44.21
N PRO A 35 -31.35 -4.52 -43.59
CA PRO A 35 -30.41 -5.43 -44.25
C PRO A 35 -31.08 -6.65 -44.92
N PRO A 36 -30.43 -7.29 -45.93
CA PRO A 36 -30.88 -8.53 -46.52
C PRO A 36 -30.35 -9.78 -45.79
N THR A 37 -31.21 -10.79 -45.62
CA THR A 37 -30.88 -12.07 -44.97
C THR A 37 -30.38 -13.11 -45.97
N SER A 38 -29.29 -13.82 -45.64
CA SER A 38 -29.05 -15.19 -46.12
C SER A 38 -28.20 -15.96 -45.11
N GLN A 39 -28.51 -17.26 -44.93
CA GLN A 39 -27.82 -18.14 -43.99
C GLN A 39 -26.83 -19.04 -44.73
N GLN A 40 -25.61 -19.17 -44.21
CA GLN A 40 -24.80 -20.38 -44.35
C GLN A 40 -23.98 -20.58 -43.07
N THR A 41 -24.22 -21.71 -42.40
CA THR A 41 -23.49 -22.17 -41.23
C THR A 41 -22.15 -22.78 -41.64
N PHE A 42 -21.08 -22.47 -40.91
CA PHE A 42 -19.78 -23.14 -41.00
C PHE A 42 -19.31 -23.53 -39.60
N ASP A 43 -18.88 -24.78 -39.43
CA ASP A 43 -18.34 -25.29 -38.17
C ASP A 43 -16.98 -24.65 -37.84
N LEU A 44 -16.77 -24.32 -36.56
CA LEU A 44 -15.52 -23.74 -36.06
C LEU A 44 -14.54 -24.79 -35.50
N ASP A 45 -14.97 -26.04 -35.32
CA ASP A 45 -14.18 -27.14 -34.72
C ASP A 45 -13.17 -27.79 -35.70
N SER A 46 -12.63 -27.03 -36.67
CA SER A 46 -11.75 -27.58 -37.73
C SER A 46 -10.58 -26.68 -38.17
N ILE A 47 -10.11 -25.77 -37.30
CA ILE A 47 -8.90 -24.97 -37.56
C ILE A 47 -7.72 -25.46 -36.70
N ASP A 48 -6.67 -25.93 -37.36
CA ASP A 48 -5.43 -26.42 -36.76
C ASP A 48 -4.62 -25.26 -36.11
N PRO A 49 -4.28 -25.34 -34.80
CA PRO A 49 -3.63 -24.25 -34.08
C PRO A 49 -2.15 -24.00 -34.44
N GLU A 50 -1.49 -24.82 -35.28
CA GLU A 50 -0.09 -24.54 -35.67
C GLU A 50 0.07 -23.34 -36.62
N PHE A 51 -0.98 -22.94 -37.36
CA PHE A 51 -0.82 -22.10 -38.56
C PHE A 51 -0.72 -20.57 -38.33
N LEU A 52 -0.70 -20.08 -37.08
CA LEU A 52 -0.63 -18.63 -36.77
C LEU A 52 0.48 -18.25 -35.77
N ARG A 53 1.71 -18.74 -36.00
CA ARG A 53 2.94 -18.14 -35.45
C ARG A 53 3.76 -17.46 -36.56
N PRO A 54 4.00 -16.14 -36.49
CA PRO A 54 5.01 -15.50 -37.33
C PRO A 54 6.39 -16.09 -37.00
N VAL A 55 7.11 -16.59 -38.01
CA VAL A 55 8.49 -17.07 -37.84
C VAL A 55 9.39 -15.86 -37.56
N ILE A 56 9.83 -15.72 -36.31
CA ILE A 56 10.78 -14.67 -35.91
C ILE A 56 12.16 -15.05 -36.48
N PRO A 57 12.78 -14.20 -37.32
CA PRO A 57 14.10 -14.51 -37.89
C PRO A 57 15.17 -14.58 -36.79
N LEU A 58 16.02 -15.60 -36.86
CA LEU A 58 17.09 -15.88 -35.90
C LEU A 58 18.12 -14.75 -35.87
N ALA A 59 18.06 -13.93 -34.82
CA ALA A 59 19.05 -12.90 -34.56
C ALA A 59 20.46 -13.52 -34.43
N PRO A 60 21.51 -12.93 -35.05
CA PRO A 60 22.85 -13.48 -34.98
C PRO A 60 23.38 -13.51 -33.53
N PRO A 61 24.17 -14.54 -33.18
CA PRO A 61 24.91 -14.63 -31.93
C PRO A 61 25.57 -13.32 -31.48
N THR A 62 25.57 -13.08 -30.17
CA THR A 62 26.19 -11.89 -29.55
C THR A 62 27.72 -11.90 -29.60
N SER A 63 28.32 -13.06 -29.93
CA SER A 63 29.73 -13.25 -30.27
C SER A 63 30.13 -12.49 -31.54
N PHE A 64 29.24 -12.38 -32.53
CA PHE A 64 29.63 -11.86 -33.85
C PHE A 64 29.71 -10.33 -33.93
N ILE A 65 30.78 -9.83 -34.56
CA ILE A 65 31.08 -8.40 -34.61
C ILE A 65 30.14 -7.67 -35.59
N ARG A 66 29.21 -6.88 -35.05
CA ARG A 66 28.32 -6.02 -35.86
C ARG A 66 29.03 -4.79 -36.45
N VAL A 67 28.85 -4.56 -37.74
CA VAL A 67 29.54 -3.56 -38.59
C VAL A 67 28.56 -2.84 -39.55
N GLY A 68 29.09 -1.89 -40.33
CA GLY A 68 28.34 -1.05 -41.28
C GLY A 68 28.44 0.45 -40.97
N PRO A 69 27.96 1.32 -41.88
CA PRO A 69 28.09 2.78 -41.76
C PRO A 69 27.09 3.41 -40.77
N ASP A 70 25.93 2.80 -40.54
CA ASP A 70 24.88 3.35 -39.68
C ASP A 70 25.05 3.03 -38.19
N ARG A 71 24.50 3.91 -37.33
CA ARG A 71 24.39 3.70 -35.87
C ARG A 71 23.75 2.35 -35.48
N ARG A 72 22.96 1.73 -36.37
CA ARG A 72 22.29 0.44 -36.14
C ARG A 72 23.15 -0.79 -36.46
N LYS A 73 24.34 -0.63 -37.07
CA LYS A 73 25.27 -1.73 -37.43
C LYS A 73 24.55 -2.98 -37.98
N ALA A 74 23.87 -2.80 -39.11
CA ALA A 74 22.97 -3.79 -39.69
C ALA A 74 23.66 -5.02 -40.33
N TYR A 75 24.99 -5.03 -40.40
CA TYR A 75 25.77 -6.12 -40.96
C TYR A 75 26.58 -6.80 -39.87
N VAL A 76 26.95 -8.05 -40.11
CA VAL A 76 27.79 -8.87 -39.25
C VAL A 76 29.06 -9.22 -40.00
N LEU A 77 30.22 -9.08 -39.36
CA LEU A 77 31.52 -9.38 -39.95
C LEU A 77 31.74 -10.89 -39.99
N TYR A 78 32.18 -11.42 -41.13
CA TYR A 78 32.66 -12.80 -41.20
C TYR A 78 34.06 -12.89 -40.58
N ASP A 79 34.26 -13.85 -39.67
CA ASP A 79 35.54 -14.14 -39.01
C ASP A 79 35.84 -15.65 -39.10
N GLU A 80 36.98 -15.98 -39.73
CA GLU A 80 37.48 -17.34 -39.94
C GLU A 80 37.67 -18.10 -38.62
N MET A 81 37.99 -17.42 -37.51
CA MET A 81 38.10 -18.05 -36.18
C MET A 81 36.78 -18.63 -35.66
N THR A 82 35.64 -18.23 -36.24
CA THR A 82 34.29 -18.67 -35.85
C THR A 82 33.55 -19.37 -36.99
N HIS A 83 34.25 -19.86 -38.02
CA HIS A 83 33.65 -20.35 -39.26
C HIS A 83 32.45 -21.29 -39.07
N THR A 84 32.54 -22.29 -38.19
CA THR A 84 31.45 -23.27 -37.99
C THR A 84 30.21 -22.62 -37.37
N GLU A 85 30.35 -21.86 -36.28
CA GLU A 85 29.25 -21.10 -35.65
C GLU A 85 28.62 -20.12 -36.66
N TRP A 86 29.46 -19.47 -37.48
CA TRP A 86 29.02 -18.56 -38.53
C TRP A 86 28.20 -19.24 -39.61
N VAL A 87 28.68 -20.36 -40.16
CA VAL A 87 27.99 -21.10 -41.23
C VAL A 87 26.71 -21.75 -40.69
N ASP A 88 26.73 -22.30 -39.48
CA ASP A 88 25.54 -22.87 -38.83
C ASP A 88 24.46 -21.81 -38.61
N TRP A 89 24.81 -20.60 -38.15
CA TRP A 89 23.86 -19.47 -38.11
C TRP A 89 23.40 -19.05 -39.52
N TRP A 90 24.34 -18.88 -40.45
CA TRP A 90 24.03 -18.34 -41.77
C TRP A 90 23.12 -19.27 -42.60
N LEU A 91 23.30 -20.58 -42.49
CA LEU A 91 22.44 -21.58 -43.15
C LEU A 91 20.99 -21.58 -42.61
N GLN A 92 20.74 -21.00 -41.42
CA GLN A 92 19.40 -20.83 -40.86
C GLN A 92 18.70 -19.55 -41.33
N THR A 93 19.37 -18.66 -42.09
CA THR A 93 18.74 -17.41 -42.57
C THR A 93 17.95 -17.59 -43.86
N ASP A 94 17.09 -16.62 -44.16
CA ASP A 94 16.29 -16.55 -45.39
C ASP A 94 17.11 -16.62 -46.69
N PHE A 95 18.39 -16.22 -46.67
CA PHE A 95 19.29 -16.31 -47.82
C PHE A 95 20.09 -17.62 -47.82
N GLY A 96 20.68 -18.02 -46.69
CA GLY A 96 21.53 -19.22 -46.60
C GLY A 96 20.77 -20.52 -46.84
N THR A 97 19.51 -20.59 -46.40
CA THR A 97 18.58 -21.69 -46.74
C THR A 97 18.32 -21.83 -48.24
N LYS A 98 18.38 -20.74 -49.01
CA LYS A 98 17.93 -20.68 -50.42
C LYS A 98 19.07 -20.62 -51.44
N LYS A 99 20.28 -20.20 -51.04
CA LYS A 99 21.46 -20.10 -51.91
C LYS A 99 22.74 -20.40 -51.11
N LYS A 100 23.60 -21.30 -51.61
CA LYS A 100 24.93 -21.53 -51.04
C LYS A 100 25.96 -20.54 -51.59
N ILE A 101 26.82 -20.02 -50.70
CA ILE A 101 28.06 -19.31 -51.03
C ILE A 101 29.18 -19.91 -50.18
N HIS A 102 30.37 -20.07 -50.77
CA HIS A 102 31.57 -20.51 -50.06
C HIS A 102 32.32 -19.31 -49.50
N TRP A 103 32.07 -18.97 -48.24
CA TRP A 103 32.74 -17.89 -47.52
C TRP A 103 34.27 -18.09 -47.49
N ASP A 104 34.75 -19.33 -47.36
CA ASP A 104 36.17 -19.71 -47.30
C ASP A 104 36.84 -19.87 -48.66
N SER A 105 36.22 -19.36 -49.73
CA SER A 105 36.82 -19.47 -51.07
C SER A 105 38.11 -18.66 -51.16
N SER A 106 39.22 -19.31 -51.57
CA SER A 106 40.53 -18.67 -51.67
C SER A 106 40.55 -17.61 -52.78
N HIS A 107 40.34 -16.35 -52.40
CA HIS A 107 40.11 -15.24 -53.32
C HIS A 107 41.35 -14.85 -54.13
N GLN A 108 41.43 -15.29 -55.40
CA GLN A 108 42.59 -15.06 -56.29
C GLN A 108 42.84 -13.59 -56.69
N ALA A 109 41.86 -12.69 -56.50
CA ALA A 109 41.98 -11.30 -56.94
C ALA A 109 42.45 -10.37 -55.81
N GLU A 110 43.64 -9.77 -55.95
CA GLU A 110 44.32 -8.90 -54.97
C GLU A 110 43.43 -7.85 -54.28
N ILE A 111 42.42 -7.33 -54.99
CA ILE A 111 41.43 -6.35 -54.48
C ILE A 111 40.70 -6.82 -53.20
N TRP A 112 40.56 -8.13 -52.98
CA TRP A 112 39.96 -8.70 -51.77
C TRP A 112 40.73 -8.33 -50.49
N SER A 113 42.05 -8.08 -50.57
CA SER A 113 42.85 -7.56 -49.43
C SER A 113 42.31 -6.25 -48.84
N LYS A 114 41.50 -5.50 -49.59
CA LYS A 114 40.97 -4.17 -49.24
C LYS A 114 39.51 -4.22 -48.78
N PHE A 115 38.93 -5.41 -48.64
CA PHE A 115 37.55 -5.64 -48.21
C PHE A 115 37.46 -6.74 -47.15
N ASP A 116 36.36 -6.75 -46.41
CA ASP A 116 35.91 -7.86 -45.56
C ASP A 116 34.62 -8.46 -46.13
N GLN A 117 34.40 -9.74 -45.88
CA GLN A 117 33.12 -10.40 -46.13
C GLN A 117 32.16 -10.11 -44.97
N VAL A 118 30.89 -9.81 -45.27
CA VAL A 118 29.87 -9.53 -44.25
C VAL A 118 28.51 -10.12 -44.67
N ALA A 119 27.67 -10.49 -43.71
CA ALA A 119 26.26 -10.85 -43.94
C ALA A 119 25.34 -9.78 -43.33
N HIS A 120 24.19 -9.52 -43.94
CA HIS A 120 23.17 -8.65 -43.33
C HIS A 120 22.43 -9.38 -42.20
N ALA A 121 22.20 -8.71 -41.07
CA ALA A 121 21.89 -9.33 -39.78
C ALA A 121 20.44 -9.81 -39.58
N ILE A 122 19.64 -9.91 -40.65
CA ILE A 122 18.21 -10.30 -40.60
C ILE A 122 17.91 -11.40 -41.63
N ASP A 123 18.23 -11.15 -42.90
CA ASP A 123 18.05 -12.10 -44.02
C ASP A 123 19.30 -12.94 -44.31
N GLY A 124 20.46 -12.56 -43.77
CA GLY A 124 21.77 -13.14 -44.10
C GLY A 124 22.29 -12.77 -45.48
N ALA A 125 21.76 -11.74 -46.14
CA ALA A 125 22.20 -11.39 -47.50
C ALA A 125 23.73 -11.08 -47.52
N PRO A 126 24.53 -11.79 -48.32
CA PRO A 126 25.98 -11.64 -48.33
C PRO A 126 26.42 -10.37 -49.06
N LYS A 127 27.39 -9.66 -48.51
CA LYS A 127 27.94 -8.39 -49.01
C LYS A 127 29.46 -8.34 -48.78
N VAL A 128 30.11 -7.29 -49.28
CA VAL A 128 31.50 -6.96 -48.92
C VAL A 128 31.61 -5.54 -48.39
N MET A 129 32.42 -5.34 -47.34
CA MET A 129 32.66 -4.04 -46.70
C MET A 129 34.07 -3.54 -47.04
N CYS A 130 34.23 -2.30 -47.49
CA CYS A 130 35.57 -1.75 -47.76
C CYS A 130 36.30 -1.40 -46.45
N LYS A 131 37.51 -1.94 -46.27
CA LYS A 131 38.36 -1.73 -45.07
C LYS A 131 38.69 -0.26 -44.81
N ASN A 132 38.85 0.53 -45.87
CA ASN A 132 39.27 1.92 -45.78
C ASN A 132 38.14 2.85 -45.30
N CYS A 133 36.94 2.74 -45.89
CA CYS A 133 35.85 3.70 -45.70
C CYS A 133 34.58 3.12 -45.03
N GLY A 134 34.44 1.80 -44.91
CA GLY A 134 33.27 1.13 -44.35
C GLY A 134 32.07 0.99 -45.30
N GLN A 135 32.19 1.39 -46.58
CA GLN A 135 31.13 1.24 -47.57
C GLN A 135 30.80 -0.24 -47.83
N ILE A 136 29.52 -0.58 -47.86
CA ILE A 136 29.00 -1.91 -48.21
C ILE A 136 28.70 -1.98 -49.72
N LEU A 137 29.04 -3.10 -50.35
CA LEU A 137 28.77 -3.43 -51.76
C LEU A 137 28.20 -4.85 -51.89
N GLU A 138 27.53 -5.15 -53.02
CA GLU A 138 27.11 -6.51 -53.35
C GLU A 138 28.28 -7.50 -53.42
N HIS A 139 28.06 -8.71 -52.91
CA HIS A 139 29.08 -9.76 -52.92
C HIS A 139 29.32 -10.28 -54.35
N PRO A 140 30.58 -10.32 -54.86
CA PRO A 140 30.89 -10.62 -56.26
C PRO A 140 30.32 -11.93 -56.82
N TYR A 141 30.11 -12.92 -55.94
CA TYR A 141 29.62 -14.26 -56.26
C TYR A 141 28.10 -14.42 -56.16
N ILE A 142 27.33 -13.35 -55.90
CA ILE A 142 25.87 -13.38 -56.06
C ILE A 142 25.53 -13.51 -57.55
N LEU A 143 24.72 -14.52 -57.87
CA LEU A 143 24.04 -14.64 -59.16
C LEU A 143 22.83 -13.69 -59.22
N HIS A 144 22.88 -12.77 -60.19
CA HIS A 144 21.72 -12.00 -60.64
C HIS A 144 21.21 -12.52 -61.99
N THR A 145 19.90 -12.69 -62.09
CA THR A 145 19.17 -12.77 -63.36
C THR A 145 18.75 -11.36 -63.77
N ARG A 146 18.86 -11.03 -65.06
CA ARG A 146 18.20 -9.86 -65.66
C ARG A 146 16.89 -10.31 -66.29
N ALA A 147 15.84 -9.49 -66.17
CA ALA A 147 14.49 -9.88 -66.56
C ALA A 147 14.26 -10.03 -68.09
N ALA A 148 15.23 -9.65 -68.93
CA ALA A 148 15.13 -9.75 -70.39
C ALA A 148 15.75 -11.03 -70.98
N ASP A 149 16.87 -11.49 -70.42
CA ASP A 149 17.65 -12.63 -70.93
C ASP A 149 18.01 -13.56 -69.77
N GLN A 150 17.65 -14.85 -69.87
CA GLN A 150 17.90 -15.86 -68.82
C GLN A 150 19.38 -16.34 -68.76
N LYS A 151 20.35 -15.42 -68.86
CA LYS A 151 21.77 -15.72 -68.61
C LYS A 151 22.18 -15.27 -67.21
N ALA A 152 22.53 -16.25 -66.38
CA ALA A 152 23.11 -16.03 -65.07
C ALA A 152 24.48 -15.34 -65.19
N GLN A 153 24.62 -14.14 -64.62
CA GLN A 153 25.87 -13.38 -64.65
C GLN A 153 26.30 -12.97 -63.24
N TYR A 154 27.56 -13.27 -62.89
CA TYR A 154 28.19 -12.83 -61.66
C TYR A 154 28.65 -11.36 -61.78
N HIS A 155 28.59 -10.62 -60.67
CA HIS A 155 29.03 -9.21 -60.66
C HIS A 155 30.55 -9.04 -60.78
N GLY A 156 31.32 -10.03 -60.31
CA GLY A 156 32.78 -9.99 -60.30
C GLY A 156 33.35 -8.87 -59.41
N THR A 157 34.67 -8.81 -59.31
CA THR A 157 35.36 -7.84 -58.43
C THR A 157 35.48 -6.43 -59.03
N SER A 158 34.89 -6.20 -60.20
CA SER A 158 34.86 -4.91 -60.91
C SER A 158 34.18 -3.80 -60.11
N SER A 159 33.16 -4.12 -59.29
CA SER A 159 32.50 -3.17 -58.38
C SER A 159 33.47 -2.66 -57.30
N MET A 160 34.15 -3.59 -56.62
CA MET A 160 35.15 -3.33 -55.59
C MET A 160 36.32 -2.50 -56.13
N SER A 161 36.82 -2.84 -57.32
CA SER A 161 37.91 -2.14 -58.00
C SER A 161 37.52 -0.70 -58.39
N LYS A 162 36.32 -0.49 -58.92
CA LYS A 162 35.77 0.85 -59.19
C LYS A 162 35.58 1.66 -57.90
N HIS A 163 35.10 1.03 -56.82
CA HIS A 163 34.92 1.69 -55.53
C HIS A 163 36.23 2.20 -54.93
N VAL A 164 37.28 1.37 -54.86
CA VAL A 164 38.60 1.77 -54.30
C VAL A 164 39.29 2.85 -55.15
N LYS A 165 38.97 2.93 -56.45
CA LYS A 165 39.41 4.02 -57.34
C LYS A 165 38.56 5.29 -57.27
N SER A 166 37.45 5.28 -56.52
CA SER A 166 36.58 6.47 -56.39
C SER A 166 37.18 7.52 -55.45
N ALA A 167 36.98 8.81 -55.79
CA ALA A 167 37.42 9.92 -54.95
C ALA A 167 36.78 9.91 -53.55
N ALA A 168 35.58 9.36 -53.39
CA ALA A 168 34.93 9.17 -52.09
C ALA A 168 35.69 8.18 -51.21
N CYS A 169 36.05 7.01 -51.74
CA CYS A 169 36.87 6.04 -51.01
C CYS A 169 38.27 6.60 -50.70
N GLN A 170 38.92 7.26 -51.66
CA GLN A 170 40.30 7.76 -51.50
C GLN A 170 40.43 8.95 -50.53
N LYS A 171 39.41 9.81 -50.45
CA LYS A 171 39.36 10.90 -49.45
C LYS A 171 39.02 10.38 -48.05
N ALA A 172 38.28 9.27 -47.94
CA ALA A 172 37.96 8.62 -46.69
C ALA A 172 39.16 7.83 -46.10
N LYS A 173 40.30 8.49 -45.89
CA LYS A 173 41.38 7.95 -45.05
C LYS A 173 40.91 7.95 -43.59
N ARG A 174 40.63 6.77 -43.04
CA ARG A 174 40.68 6.59 -41.58
C ARG A 174 42.11 6.92 -41.11
N GLY A 175 42.24 7.84 -40.15
CA GLY A 175 43.52 8.09 -39.49
C GLY A 175 44.03 6.84 -38.78
N PRO A 176 45.34 6.74 -38.49
CA PRO A 176 45.92 5.55 -37.90
C PRO A 176 45.30 5.26 -36.52
N VAL A 177 44.55 4.16 -36.43
CA VAL A 177 43.90 3.67 -35.20
C VAL A 177 44.94 3.24 -34.13
N ALA A 178 46.22 3.22 -34.49
CA ALA A 178 47.36 2.78 -33.69
C ALA A 178 47.58 3.50 -32.34
N GLU A 179 47.07 4.73 -32.17
CA GLU A 179 47.15 5.43 -30.87
C GLU A 179 45.93 5.18 -29.99
N ILE A 180 44.70 5.18 -30.54
CA ILE A 180 43.49 4.90 -29.74
C ILE A 180 43.52 3.46 -29.22
N THR A 181 43.98 2.47 -29.99
CA THR A 181 44.15 1.11 -29.44
C THR A 181 45.29 1.01 -28.43
N LYS A 182 46.29 1.90 -28.47
CA LYS A 182 47.34 1.98 -27.43
C LYS A 182 46.85 2.67 -26.15
N PHE A 183 45.99 3.67 -26.26
CA PHE A 183 45.33 4.29 -25.11
C PHE A 183 44.29 3.36 -24.48
N LEU A 184 43.44 2.71 -25.27
CA LEU A 184 42.47 1.72 -24.77
C LEU A 184 43.17 0.50 -24.15
N LYS A 185 44.19 -0.08 -24.80
CA LYS A 185 44.97 -1.17 -24.18
C LYS A 185 45.84 -0.73 -23.00
N LYS A 186 46.09 0.58 -22.80
CA LYS A 186 46.65 1.11 -21.54
C LYS A 186 45.57 1.40 -20.49
N ALA A 187 44.33 1.68 -20.87
CA ALA A 187 43.22 1.76 -19.93
C ALA A 187 42.88 0.37 -19.38
N ASP A 188 42.68 -0.63 -20.26
CA ASP A 188 42.25 -1.97 -19.86
C ASP A 188 43.34 -2.78 -19.14
N ASN A 189 44.63 -2.62 -19.49
CA ASN A 189 45.75 -3.39 -18.92
C ASN A 189 46.74 -2.54 -18.10
N ASN A 190 46.42 -1.30 -17.74
CA ASN A 190 47.29 -0.48 -16.87
C ASN A 190 46.55 0.25 -15.73
N THR A 191 45.35 -0.20 -15.38
CA THR A 191 45.02 -0.30 -13.95
C THR A 191 45.94 -1.36 -13.34
N THR A 192 47.16 -0.96 -12.98
CA THR A 192 47.83 -1.60 -11.84
C THR A 192 46.84 -1.53 -10.69
N ILE A 193 46.31 -2.68 -10.27
CA ILE A 193 45.50 -2.75 -9.05
C ILE A 193 46.39 -2.16 -7.96
N ALA A 194 45.98 -1.03 -7.40
CA ALA A 194 46.72 -0.39 -6.32
C ALA A 194 46.88 -1.43 -5.21
N SER A 195 48.12 -1.72 -4.83
CA SER A 195 48.41 -2.66 -3.75
C SER A 195 47.67 -2.18 -2.52
N PHE A 196 46.70 -2.97 -2.03
CA PHE A 196 45.72 -2.52 -1.05
C PHE A 196 46.38 -1.78 0.12
N SER A 197 46.08 -0.49 0.23
CA SER A 197 46.43 0.36 1.35
C SER A 197 45.13 0.91 1.94
N GLN A 198 45.16 1.26 3.22
CA GLN A 198 43.97 1.75 3.92
C GLN A 198 43.53 3.12 3.35
N GLU A 199 44.51 3.95 3.01
CA GLU A 199 44.34 5.30 2.50
C GLU A 199 43.70 5.29 1.10
N ALA A 200 44.19 4.45 0.19
CA ALA A 200 43.61 4.31 -1.15
C ALA A 200 42.19 3.72 -1.14
N TRP A 201 41.89 2.86 -0.15
CA TRP A 201 40.55 2.33 0.07
C TRP A 201 39.58 3.41 0.62
N GLU A 202 40.05 4.27 1.51
CA GLU A 202 39.29 5.41 2.03
C GLU A 202 39.05 6.49 0.96
N GLU A 203 40.02 6.77 0.09
CA GLU A 203 39.86 7.67 -1.06
C GLU A 203 38.79 7.15 -2.06
N GLU A 204 38.79 5.85 -2.37
CA GLU A 204 37.76 5.25 -3.24
C GLU A 204 36.37 5.23 -2.58
N ILE A 205 36.28 5.01 -1.27
CA ILE A 205 35.01 5.19 -0.53
C ILE A 205 34.51 6.64 -0.61
N LEU A 206 35.39 7.62 -0.36
CA LEU A 206 35.05 9.04 -0.40
C LEU A 206 34.61 9.47 -1.80
N SER A 207 35.32 8.99 -2.84
CA SER A 207 34.99 9.16 -4.26
C SER A 207 33.61 8.58 -4.59
N PHE A 208 33.37 7.30 -4.22
CA PHE A 208 32.10 6.62 -4.43
C PHE A 208 30.92 7.35 -3.79
N LEU A 209 31.05 7.76 -2.52
CA LEU A 209 30.00 8.49 -1.82
C LEU A 209 29.75 9.87 -2.44
N SER A 210 30.81 10.63 -2.71
CA SER A 210 30.72 12.02 -3.18
C SER A 210 30.17 12.13 -4.60
N LEU A 211 30.70 11.34 -5.54
CA LEU A 211 30.29 11.37 -6.95
C LEU A 211 28.84 10.90 -7.14
N ASN A 212 28.42 9.87 -6.39
CA ASN A 212 27.04 9.36 -6.43
C ASN A 212 26.09 10.11 -5.47
N ARG A 213 26.61 11.09 -4.71
CA ARG A 213 25.88 11.92 -3.73
C ARG A 213 25.17 11.11 -2.63
N LEU A 214 25.76 9.99 -2.24
CA LEU A 214 25.22 9.04 -1.26
C LEU A 214 25.46 9.53 0.18
N PRO A 215 24.60 9.17 1.15
CA PRO A 215 24.82 9.54 2.56
C PRO A 215 26.01 8.76 3.14
N PHE A 216 26.81 9.41 3.99
CA PHE A 216 28.00 8.80 4.59
C PHE A 216 27.67 7.53 5.41
N HIS A 217 26.56 7.52 6.16
CA HIS A 217 26.09 6.36 6.93
C HIS A 217 25.86 5.08 6.09
N LEU A 218 25.87 5.15 4.74
CA LEU A 218 25.80 3.98 3.88
C LEU A 218 26.94 2.97 4.13
N ILE A 219 28.14 3.41 4.54
CA ILE A 219 29.26 2.50 4.83
C ILE A 219 29.16 1.83 6.20
N GLU A 220 28.39 2.42 7.11
CA GLU A 220 28.08 1.89 8.44
C GLU A 220 26.95 0.86 8.37
N HIS A 221 26.06 0.97 7.37
CA HIS A 221 24.91 0.08 7.18
C HIS A 221 25.32 -1.40 7.01
N PRO A 222 24.88 -2.33 7.88
CA PRO A 222 25.39 -3.71 7.90
C PRO A 222 25.24 -4.51 6.61
N LYS A 223 24.23 -4.22 5.76
CA LYS A 223 24.12 -4.90 4.45
C LYS A 223 25.20 -4.47 3.45
N PHE A 224 25.74 -3.25 3.57
CA PHE A 224 26.89 -2.81 2.78
C PHE A 224 28.17 -3.50 3.28
N GLN A 225 28.40 -3.49 4.59
CA GLN A 225 29.55 -4.18 5.20
C GLN A 225 29.55 -5.69 4.89
N SER A 226 28.40 -6.35 5.00
CA SER A 226 28.21 -7.75 4.61
C SER A 226 28.46 -8.02 3.13
N LEU A 227 28.08 -7.09 2.24
CA LEU A 227 28.36 -7.21 0.80
C LEU A 227 29.87 -7.13 0.51
N ILE A 228 30.57 -6.18 1.15
CA ILE A 228 32.04 -6.06 1.04
C ILE A 228 32.74 -7.27 1.66
N GLN A 229 32.25 -7.78 2.80
CA GLN A 229 32.79 -8.99 3.43
C GLN A 229 32.61 -10.22 2.53
N MET A 230 31.42 -10.41 1.94
CA MET A 230 31.14 -11.48 0.99
C MET A 230 32.04 -11.40 -0.26
N ALA A 231 32.26 -10.18 -0.77
CA ALA A 231 33.21 -9.95 -1.88
C ALA A 231 34.66 -10.28 -1.48
N ARG A 232 35.10 -9.90 -0.27
CA ARG A 232 36.45 -10.22 0.27
C ARG A 232 36.68 -11.70 0.54
N THR A 233 35.62 -12.48 0.80
CA THR A 233 35.70 -13.93 1.02
C THR A 233 35.54 -14.76 -0.27
N SER A 234 35.29 -14.11 -1.41
CA SER A 234 35.17 -14.80 -2.70
C SER A 234 36.54 -15.31 -3.18
N PRO A 235 36.67 -16.59 -3.61
CA PRO A 235 37.95 -17.14 -4.11
C PRO A 235 38.34 -16.59 -5.49
N THR A 236 37.42 -15.87 -6.16
CA THR A 236 37.63 -15.19 -7.44
C THR A 236 36.98 -13.82 -7.42
N THR A 237 37.48 -12.87 -8.22
CA THR A 237 36.92 -11.52 -8.31
C THR A 237 35.42 -11.56 -8.65
N PRO A 238 34.54 -11.04 -7.79
CA PRO A 238 33.09 -11.17 -7.99
C PRO A 238 32.60 -10.29 -9.14
N PHE A 239 31.85 -10.91 -10.07
CA PHE A 239 31.22 -10.19 -11.18
C PHE A 239 30.05 -9.32 -10.71
N ILE A 240 30.08 -8.03 -11.01
CA ILE A 240 28.98 -7.09 -10.75
C ILE A 240 28.00 -7.12 -11.94
N PRO A 241 26.76 -7.62 -11.76
CA PRO A 241 25.78 -7.70 -12.85
C PRO A 241 25.14 -6.34 -13.15
N SER A 242 24.61 -6.19 -14.38
CA SER A 242 23.90 -4.97 -14.79
C SER A 242 22.62 -4.71 -13.99
N ALA A 243 22.18 -3.45 -13.93
CA ALA A 243 20.96 -3.03 -13.23
C ALA A 243 19.72 -3.82 -13.69
N ASP A 244 19.55 -4.05 -15.00
CA ASP A 244 18.45 -4.87 -15.54
C ASP A 244 18.51 -6.33 -15.08
N THR A 245 19.70 -6.85 -14.79
CA THR A 245 19.92 -8.22 -14.32
C THR A 245 19.63 -8.33 -12.83
N ILE A 246 19.94 -7.30 -12.04
CA ILE A 246 19.45 -7.17 -10.66
C ILE A 246 17.92 -7.03 -10.64
N ARG A 247 17.32 -6.22 -11.51
CA ARG A 247 15.86 -6.07 -11.62
C ARG A 247 15.16 -7.38 -11.99
N ARG A 248 15.67 -8.13 -12.97
CA ARG A 248 15.14 -9.47 -13.30
C ARG A 248 15.26 -10.46 -12.14
N ARG A 249 16.33 -10.38 -11.33
CA ARG A 249 16.45 -11.17 -10.08
C ARG A 249 15.46 -10.72 -9.01
N LEU A 250 15.19 -9.42 -8.88
CA LEU A 250 14.20 -8.83 -7.98
C LEU A 250 12.80 -9.40 -8.25
N GLN A 251 12.32 -9.27 -9.50
CA GLN A 251 11.07 -9.84 -10.00
C GLN A 251 10.96 -11.35 -9.71
N THR A 252 12.01 -12.11 -10.05
CA THR A 252 12.07 -13.56 -9.83
C THR A 252 11.97 -13.91 -8.34
N SER A 253 12.62 -13.15 -7.47
CA SER A 253 12.59 -13.34 -6.02
C SER A 253 11.21 -13.06 -5.42
N VAL A 254 10.53 -12.01 -5.89
CA VAL A 254 9.14 -11.67 -5.50
C VAL A 254 8.20 -12.83 -5.81
N ILE A 255 8.13 -13.24 -7.08
CA ILE A 255 7.22 -14.30 -7.56
C ILE A 255 7.51 -15.62 -6.81
N SER A 256 8.78 -15.95 -6.61
CA SER A 256 9.20 -17.16 -5.88
C SER A 256 8.82 -17.14 -4.40
N ARG A 257 8.68 -15.96 -3.79
CA ARG A 257 8.32 -15.78 -2.37
C ARG A 257 6.82 -15.74 -2.17
N GLN A 258 6.07 -15.04 -3.02
CA GLN A 258 4.60 -15.10 -3.03
C GLN A 258 4.11 -16.54 -3.22
N LYS A 259 4.65 -17.26 -4.24
CA LYS A 259 4.33 -18.68 -4.48
C LYS A 259 4.85 -19.63 -3.39
N ARG A 260 5.68 -19.16 -2.45
CA ARG A 260 6.06 -19.92 -1.24
C ARG A 260 5.05 -19.72 -0.13
N VAL A 261 4.62 -18.48 0.13
CA VAL A 261 3.62 -18.17 1.16
C VAL A 261 2.25 -18.73 0.77
N LEU A 262 1.82 -18.54 -0.48
CA LEU A 262 0.54 -19.08 -0.97
C LEU A 262 0.47 -20.62 -0.95
N LYS A 263 1.60 -21.33 -0.93
CA LYS A 263 1.62 -22.80 -0.73
C LYS A 263 1.31 -23.23 0.71
N LEU A 264 1.31 -22.31 1.68
CA LEU A 264 0.91 -22.57 3.07
C LEU A 264 -0.62 -22.55 3.24
N LEU A 265 -1.36 -21.89 2.32
CA LEU A 265 -2.82 -21.82 2.31
C LEU A 265 -3.41 -23.24 2.17
N PRO A 266 -4.11 -23.79 3.17
CA PRO A 266 -4.64 -25.15 3.10
C PRO A 266 -5.68 -25.27 1.98
N ALA A 267 -5.67 -26.37 1.22
CA ALA A 267 -6.47 -26.50 -0.01
C ALA A 267 -8.00 -26.36 0.22
N SER A 268 -8.49 -26.75 1.39
CA SER A 268 -9.90 -26.66 1.79
C SER A 268 -10.32 -25.32 2.41
N SER A 269 -9.40 -24.36 2.51
CA SER A 269 -9.64 -23.05 3.14
C SER A 269 -9.67 -21.91 2.15
N LYS A 270 -10.19 -20.77 2.58
CA LYS A 270 -10.30 -19.55 1.80
C LYS A 270 -9.25 -18.51 2.18
N ILE A 271 -9.17 -17.46 1.36
CA ILE A 271 -8.33 -16.29 1.60
C ILE A 271 -9.22 -15.06 1.79
N SER A 272 -8.95 -14.29 2.85
CA SER A 272 -9.50 -12.96 3.05
C SER A 272 -8.56 -11.93 2.42
N ILE A 273 -9.09 -10.84 1.90
CA ILE A 273 -8.31 -9.80 1.24
C ILE A 273 -8.57 -8.47 1.94
N ALA A 274 -7.55 -7.62 2.03
CA ALA A 274 -7.75 -6.19 2.24
C ALA A 274 -7.07 -5.43 1.08
N LEU A 275 -7.73 -4.37 0.62
CA LEU A 275 -7.15 -3.43 -0.33
C LEU A 275 -7.38 -1.98 0.07
N ASP A 276 -6.48 -1.12 -0.37
CA ASP A 276 -6.60 0.33 -0.28
C ASP A 276 -5.84 1.00 -1.44
N CYS A 277 -6.13 2.27 -1.72
CA CYS A 277 -5.57 3.04 -2.83
C CYS A 277 -4.72 4.21 -2.33
N TRP A 278 -3.46 4.28 -2.77
CA TRP A 278 -2.52 5.33 -2.40
C TRP A 278 -2.02 6.11 -3.63
N THR A 279 -2.03 7.43 -3.50
CA THR A 279 -1.42 8.34 -4.48
C THR A 279 -0.06 8.80 -3.96
N SER A 280 0.98 8.54 -4.75
CA SER A 280 2.36 8.94 -4.44
C SER A 280 2.58 10.47 -4.52
N PRO A 281 3.67 11.00 -3.94
CA PRO A 281 4.06 12.40 -4.08
C PRO A 281 4.28 12.90 -5.53
N PHE A 282 4.32 11.98 -6.52
CA PHE A 282 4.45 12.28 -7.95
C PHE A 282 3.12 12.07 -8.71
N SER A 283 1.99 12.04 -8.01
CA SER A 283 0.65 11.84 -8.56
C SER A 283 0.43 10.52 -9.31
N GLN A 284 1.27 9.50 -9.06
CA GLN A 284 1.03 8.13 -9.52
C GLN A 284 0.18 7.39 -8.49
N ALA A 285 -0.94 6.80 -8.92
CA ALA A 285 -1.83 6.00 -8.09
C ALA A 285 -1.44 4.52 -8.10
N PHE A 286 -1.60 3.87 -6.95
CA PHE A 286 -1.38 2.44 -6.75
C PHE A 286 -2.49 1.86 -5.89
N MET A 287 -2.94 0.65 -6.18
CA MET A 287 -3.72 -0.18 -5.28
C MET A 287 -2.79 -1.22 -4.66
N ALA A 288 -2.82 -1.37 -3.35
CA ALA A 288 -2.13 -2.45 -2.67
C ALA A 288 -3.16 -3.50 -2.23
N ILE A 289 -2.93 -4.75 -2.61
CA ILE A 289 -3.85 -5.88 -2.43
C ILE A 289 -3.14 -6.92 -1.55
N THR A 290 -3.60 -7.09 -0.32
CA THR A 290 -3.00 -8.01 0.65
C THR A 290 -3.96 -9.14 0.99
N GLY A 291 -3.49 -10.38 0.87
CA GLY A 291 -4.20 -11.59 1.25
C GLY A 291 -3.86 -12.02 2.69
N TYR A 292 -4.84 -12.60 3.36
CA TYR A 292 -4.80 -13.03 4.75
C TYR A 292 -5.44 -14.41 4.87
N PHE A 293 -4.75 -15.35 5.52
CA PHE A 293 -5.26 -16.70 5.77
C PHE A 293 -4.60 -17.30 7.02
N ILE A 294 -5.17 -18.38 7.55
CA ILE A 294 -4.57 -19.16 8.63
C ILE A 294 -4.08 -20.49 8.03
N ASP A 295 -2.83 -20.85 8.30
CA ASP A 295 -2.22 -22.04 7.69
C ASP A 295 -2.56 -23.36 8.42
N ARG A 296 -1.85 -24.44 8.05
CA ARG A 296 -2.03 -25.78 8.63
C ARG A 296 -1.61 -25.85 10.11
N ASP A 297 -0.60 -25.06 10.48
CA ASP A 297 0.00 -25.01 11.81
C ASP A 297 -0.66 -23.95 12.71
N TRP A 298 -1.74 -23.33 12.21
CA TRP A 298 -2.52 -22.27 12.85
C TRP A 298 -1.75 -20.95 13.03
N VAL A 299 -0.83 -20.66 12.12
CA VAL A 299 -0.16 -19.36 12.05
C VAL A 299 -0.97 -18.44 11.12
N TYR A 300 -1.25 -17.21 11.58
CA TYR A 300 -1.81 -16.15 10.73
C TYR A 300 -0.78 -15.72 9.68
N ARG A 301 -1.18 -15.69 8.41
CA ARG A 301 -0.31 -15.33 7.27
C ARG A 301 -0.86 -14.13 6.55
N GLU A 302 0.00 -13.13 6.41
CA GLU A 302 -0.19 -11.92 5.61
C GLU A 302 0.69 -12.01 4.36
N VAL A 303 0.13 -11.75 3.18
CA VAL A 303 0.86 -11.80 1.91
C VAL A 303 0.43 -10.67 0.99
N LEU A 304 1.39 -9.82 0.59
CA LEU A 304 1.15 -8.83 -0.45
C LEU A 304 1.00 -9.55 -1.80
N LEU A 305 -0.20 -9.48 -2.39
CA LEU A 305 -0.56 -10.12 -3.67
C LEU A 305 -0.15 -9.24 -4.86
N ASP A 306 -0.42 -7.94 -4.79
CA ASP A 306 0.19 -6.94 -5.68
C ASP A 306 0.18 -5.50 -5.09
N PHE A 307 1.00 -4.63 -5.68
CA PHE A 307 1.03 -3.18 -5.54
C PHE A 307 0.71 -2.54 -6.91
N LYS A 308 -0.42 -2.94 -7.51
CA LYS A 308 -0.84 -2.68 -8.89
C LYS A 308 -0.91 -1.17 -9.17
N PRO A 309 -0.19 -0.63 -10.16
CA PRO A 309 -0.38 0.74 -10.61
C PRO A 309 -1.79 0.95 -11.17
N ILE A 310 -2.46 2.03 -10.78
CA ILE A 310 -3.82 2.35 -11.23
C ILE A 310 -3.79 3.49 -12.26
N HIS A 311 -4.57 3.33 -13.31
CA HIS A 311 -4.65 4.26 -14.43
C HIS A 311 -6.11 4.63 -14.72
N GLY A 312 -6.35 5.87 -15.15
CA GLY A 312 -7.69 6.39 -15.37
C GLY A 312 -8.41 6.79 -14.07
N THR A 313 -9.74 6.62 -14.02
CA THR A 313 -10.56 6.98 -12.87
C THR A 313 -10.56 5.87 -11.81
N HIS A 314 -10.59 6.25 -10.53
CA HIS A 314 -10.65 5.29 -9.40
C HIS A 314 -12.09 4.77 -9.16
N SER A 315 -12.79 4.41 -10.25
CA SER A 315 -14.16 3.87 -10.20
C SER A 315 -14.15 2.44 -9.67
N GLY A 316 -15.23 2.02 -8.99
CA GLY A 316 -15.33 0.68 -8.41
C GLY A 316 -15.08 -0.43 -9.42
N ALA A 317 -15.58 -0.28 -10.66
CA ALA A 317 -15.35 -1.23 -11.75
C ALA A 317 -13.87 -1.31 -12.18
N ASN A 318 -13.15 -0.18 -12.25
CA ASN A 318 -11.71 -0.18 -12.58
C ASN A 318 -10.88 -0.87 -11.48
N LEU A 319 -11.22 -0.59 -10.21
CA LEU A 319 -10.60 -1.24 -9.05
C LEU A 319 -10.93 -2.75 -9.02
N SER A 320 -12.16 -3.13 -9.37
CA SER A 320 -12.59 -4.53 -9.51
C SER A 320 -11.80 -5.28 -10.58
N ASN A 321 -11.54 -4.65 -11.73
CA ASN A 321 -10.75 -5.26 -12.80
C ASN A 321 -9.30 -5.53 -12.36
N ALA A 322 -8.64 -4.54 -11.73
CA ALA A 322 -7.28 -4.67 -11.22
C ALA A 322 -7.17 -5.77 -10.13
N LEU A 323 -8.19 -5.89 -9.28
CA LEU A 323 -8.29 -6.98 -8.31
C LEU A 323 -8.48 -8.34 -8.99
N MET A 324 -9.43 -8.46 -9.92
CA MET A 324 -9.71 -9.74 -10.61
C MET A 324 -8.52 -10.23 -11.43
N GLU A 325 -7.79 -9.33 -12.10
CA GLU A 325 -6.52 -9.63 -12.77
C GLU A 325 -5.51 -10.22 -11.77
N THR A 326 -5.36 -9.60 -10.60
CA THR A 326 -4.47 -10.08 -9.52
C THR A 326 -4.90 -11.45 -8.97
N LEU A 327 -6.22 -11.72 -8.87
CA LEU A 327 -6.72 -13.03 -8.42
C LEU A 327 -6.37 -14.14 -9.42
N LEU A 328 -6.61 -13.90 -10.71
CA LEU A 328 -6.31 -14.82 -11.81
C LEU A 328 -4.81 -15.06 -11.99
N GLU A 329 -3.96 -14.04 -11.77
CA GLU A 329 -2.49 -14.19 -11.77
C GLU A 329 -1.98 -15.19 -10.72
N HIS A 330 -2.68 -15.32 -9.59
CA HIS A 330 -2.32 -16.22 -8.48
C HIS A 330 -3.14 -17.53 -8.43
N GLY A 331 -4.26 -17.62 -9.15
CA GLY A 331 -5.15 -18.79 -9.16
C GLY A 331 -5.88 -18.99 -7.82
N ILE A 332 -6.60 -17.96 -7.38
CA ILE A 332 -7.27 -17.87 -6.07
C ILE A 332 -8.65 -17.19 -6.13
N GLU A 333 -9.17 -16.92 -7.33
CA GLU A 333 -10.44 -16.22 -7.58
C GLU A 333 -11.65 -16.94 -6.97
N ASP A 334 -11.68 -18.28 -7.03
CA ASP A 334 -12.71 -19.13 -6.40
C ASP A 334 -12.60 -19.20 -4.87
N ARG A 335 -11.46 -18.76 -4.32
CA ARG A 335 -11.07 -18.95 -2.92
C ARG A 335 -11.25 -17.71 -2.06
N VAL A 336 -11.74 -16.60 -2.61
CA VAL A 336 -11.94 -15.36 -1.86
C VAL A 336 -13.14 -15.47 -0.92
N PHE A 337 -12.97 -15.05 0.35
CA PHE A 337 -14.01 -15.06 1.37
C PHE A 337 -14.45 -13.65 1.76
N GLY A 338 -13.56 -12.91 2.43
CA GLY A 338 -13.79 -11.52 2.83
C GLY A 338 -13.02 -10.53 1.96
N LEU A 339 -13.61 -9.37 1.69
CA LEU A 339 -12.93 -8.22 1.09
C LEU A 339 -13.06 -6.99 2.00
N THR A 340 -11.98 -6.69 2.71
CA THR A 340 -11.84 -5.57 3.64
C THR A 340 -11.42 -4.31 2.89
N THR A 341 -12.18 -3.23 3.07
CA THR A 341 -12.01 -1.97 2.32
C THR A 341 -12.26 -0.77 3.23
N ASP A 342 -11.75 0.40 2.85
CA ASP A 342 -12.16 1.67 3.45
C ASP A 342 -13.64 1.97 3.14
N ASN A 343 -14.20 3.03 3.75
CA ASN A 343 -15.63 3.34 3.64
C ASN A 343 -15.97 4.32 2.50
N ALA A 344 -15.08 4.49 1.51
CA ALA A 344 -15.39 5.17 0.27
C ALA A 344 -16.53 4.47 -0.51
N SER A 345 -17.36 5.27 -1.19
CA SER A 345 -18.58 4.80 -1.87
C SER A 345 -18.31 3.90 -3.08
N ASN A 346 -17.20 4.12 -3.78
CA ASN A 346 -16.75 3.29 -4.91
C ASN A 346 -16.49 1.83 -4.53
N ASN A 347 -16.19 1.52 -3.26
CA ASN A 347 -15.97 0.14 -2.80
C ASN A 347 -17.25 -0.72 -2.77
N LYS A 348 -18.44 -0.10 -2.73
CA LYS A 348 -19.71 -0.83 -2.93
C LYS A 348 -19.79 -1.33 -4.38
N THR A 349 -19.61 -0.42 -5.34
CA THR A 349 -19.54 -0.72 -6.77
C THR A 349 -18.40 -1.65 -7.14
N LEU A 350 -17.27 -1.63 -6.42
CA LEU A 350 -16.18 -2.60 -6.57
C LEU A 350 -16.66 -4.02 -6.29
N VAL A 351 -17.27 -4.24 -5.11
CA VAL A 351 -17.78 -5.56 -4.70
C VAL A 351 -18.92 -6.03 -5.61
N GLU A 352 -19.80 -5.12 -6.02
CA GLU A 352 -20.88 -5.40 -6.97
C GLU A 352 -20.35 -5.82 -8.35
N SER A 353 -19.32 -5.12 -8.87
CA SER A 353 -18.68 -5.45 -10.15
C SER A 353 -17.94 -6.79 -10.08
N LEU A 354 -17.20 -7.03 -8.98
CA LEU A 354 -16.44 -8.26 -8.77
C LEU A 354 -17.36 -9.48 -8.66
N GLN A 355 -18.48 -9.33 -7.94
CA GLN A 355 -19.47 -10.39 -7.75
C GLN A 355 -20.19 -10.79 -9.06
N GLN A 356 -20.16 -9.95 -10.11
CA GLN A 356 -20.69 -10.27 -11.44
C GLN A 356 -19.70 -11.05 -12.33
N VAL A 357 -18.40 -11.04 -12.00
CA VAL A 357 -17.34 -11.67 -12.81
C VAL A 357 -16.88 -13.00 -12.20
N LEU A 358 -17.12 -13.21 -10.90
CA LEU A 358 -16.82 -14.46 -10.20
C LEU A 358 -17.81 -15.59 -10.52
N ALA A 359 -17.34 -16.83 -10.41
CA ALA A 359 -18.13 -18.03 -10.69
C ALA A 359 -19.32 -18.20 -9.73
N GLU A 360 -20.39 -18.84 -10.22
CA GLU A 360 -21.59 -19.13 -9.42
C GLU A 360 -21.24 -19.93 -8.16
N GLY A 361 -21.67 -19.41 -6.99
CA GLY A 361 -21.35 -19.96 -5.68
C GLY A 361 -20.19 -19.27 -4.94
N VAL A 362 -19.36 -18.48 -5.62
CA VAL A 362 -18.30 -17.67 -4.98
C VAL A 362 -18.91 -16.38 -4.44
N ILE A 363 -19.29 -16.40 -3.16
CA ILE A 363 -19.96 -15.27 -2.48
C ILE A 363 -18.95 -14.51 -1.61
N ILE A 364 -18.60 -13.28 -2.02
CA ILE A 364 -17.72 -12.40 -1.23
C ILE A 364 -18.52 -11.65 -0.16
N ILE A 365 -17.91 -11.44 1.01
CA ILE A 365 -18.44 -10.57 2.07
C ILE A 365 -17.59 -9.29 2.10
N ARG A 366 -18.20 -8.10 1.93
CA ARG A 366 -17.49 -6.83 2.18
C ARG A 366 -17.34 -6.60 3.68
N ILE A 367 -16.13 -6.30 4.12
CA ILE A 367 -15.84 -5.86 5.49
C ILE A 367 -15.45 -4.37 5.46
N PRO A 368 -16.12 -3.49 6.24
CA PRO A 368 -15.69 -2.11 6.43
C PRO A 368 -14.49 -2.03 7.37
N CYS A 369 -13.46 -1.25 7.03
CA CYS A 369 -12.27 -1.05 7.86
C CYS A 369 -12.63 -0.35 9.19
N LEU A 370 -12.42 -1.03 10.31
CA LEU A 370 -12.72 -0.52 11.65
C LEU A 370 -11.86 0.70 12.04
N ALA A 371 -10.57 0.73 11.70
CA ALA A 371 -9.72 1.89 11.96
C ALA A 371 -10.22 3.16 11.24
N HIS A 372 -10.73 3.00 10.02
CA HIS A 372 -11.36 4.09 9.29
C HIS A 372 -12.70 4.52 9.91
N VAL A 373 -13.49 3.61 10.50
CA VAL A 373 -14.68 3.96 11.30
C VAL A 373 -14.32 4.78 12.53
N ILE A 374 -13.30 4.34 13.29
CA ILE A 374 -12.79 5.04 14.48
C ILE A 374 -12.36 6.46 14.07
N GLN A 375 -11.62 6.59 12.95
CA GLN A 375 -11.24 7.90 12.43
C GLN A 375 -12.44 8.75 11.96
N LEU A 376 -13.47 8.17 11.34
CA LEU A 376 -14.65 8.94 10.94
C LEU A 376 -15.43 9.47 12.16
N SER A 377 -15.46 8.72 13.27
CA SER A 377 -16.03 9.19 14.54
C SER A 377 -15.19 10.31 15.18
N LEU A 378 -13.85 10.19 15.16
CA LEU A 378 -12.93 11.25 15.62
C LEU A 378 -12.99 12.50 14.73
N ASN A 379 -13.06 12.34 13.41
CA ASN A 379 -13.21 13.44 12.45
C ASN A 379 -14.54 14.20 12.65
N GLN A 380 -15.62 13.54 13.08
CA GLN A 380 -16.86 14.24 13.44
C GLN A 380 -16.72 15.01 14.74
N LEU A 381 -16.01 14.48 15.73
CA LEU A 381 -15.69 15.20 16.97
C LEU A 381 -14.90 16.48 16.68
N LEU A 382 -13.76 16.35 15.99
CA LEU A 382 -12.89 17.46 15.60
C LEU A 382 -13.58 18.43 14.62
N GLY A 383 -14.51 17.94 13.79
CA GLY A 383 -15.33 18.73 12.89
C GLY A 383 -16.34 19.62 13.62
N HIS A 384 -17.02 19.10 14.64
CA HIS A 384 -18.03 19.84 15.39
C HIS A 384 -17.43 20.95 16.28
N ILE A 385 -16.23 20.73 16.84
CA ILE A 385 -15.43 21.82 17.45
C ILE A 385 -14.75 22.74 16.40
N LYS A 386 -15.18 22.71 15.13
CA LYS A 386 -14.69 23.53 13.99
C LYS A 386 -13.16 23.44 13.76
N ALA A 387 -12.52 22.39 14.26
CA ALA A 387 -11.08 22.27 14.36
C ALA A 387 -10.55 21.08 13.53
N VAL A 388 -10.93 21.00 12.26
CA VAL A 388 -10.30 20.09 11.28
C VAL A 388 -8.91 20.63 10.90
N PRO A 389 -7.86 19.79 10.79
CA PRO A 389 -6.53 20.25 10.37
C PRO A 389 -6.54 20.80 8.93
N LYS A 390 -5.78 21.87 8.67
CA LYS A 390 -5.66 22.50 7.34
C LYS A 390 -4.50 21.97 6.49
N ASN A 391 -3.58 21.20 7.09
CA ASN A 391 -2.41 20.62 6.43
C ASN A 391 -2.76 19.27 5.78
N ASP A 392 -2.53 19.11 4.48
CA ASP A 392 -2.59 17.79 3.84
C ASP A 392 -1.27 16.98 4.02
N THR A 393 -0.15 17.62 4.39
CA THR A 393 1.14 16.98 4.71
C THR A 393 1.88 17.66 5.87
N ALA A 394 2.82 16.96 6.52
CA ALA A 394 3.62 17.51 7.63
C ALA A 394 4.61 18.62 7.20
N GLU A 395 5.00 18.65 5.92
CA GLU A 395 5.93 19.63 5.35
C GLU A 395 5.22 20.80 4.64
N THR A 396 3.89 20.89 4.72
CA THR A 396 3.10 21.91 4.01
C THR A 396 3.61 23.32 4.38
N LYS A 397 4.21 24.02 3.41
CA LYS A 397 4.63 25.42 3.57
C LYS A 397 3.42 26.33 3.41
N TRP A 398 3.09 27.05 4.46
CA TRP A 398 1.98 28.01 4.48
C TRP A 398 2.34 29.27 3.69
N THR A 399 1.38 29.80 2.92
CA THR A 399 1.51 31.14 2.34
C THR A 399 1.36 32.21 3.43
N ASP A 400 1.80 33.44 3.16
CA ASP A 400 1.63 34.55 4.11
C ASP A 400 0.14 34.87 4.38
N GLN A 401 -0.76 34.53 3.46
CA GLN A 401 -2.20 34.69 3.64
C GLN A 401 -2.74 33.62 4.60
N GLN A 402 -2.42 32.34 4.37
CA GLN A 402 -2.79 31.26 5.28
C GLN A 402 -2.23 31.52 6.69
N SER A 403 -0.97 31.95 6.76
CA SER A 403 -0.27 32.27 8.01
C SER A 403 -0.95 33.40 8.79
N ARG A 404 -1.42 34.45 8.10
CA ARG A 404 -2.22 35.52 8.70
C ARG A 404 -3.58 35.02 9.18
N MET A 405 -4.31 34.24 8.37
CA MET A 405 -5.60 33.70 8.76
C MET A 405 -5.52 32.75 9.99
N ALA A 406 -4.47 31.95 10.13
CA ALA A 406 -4.27 31.16 11.35
C ALA A 406 -3.83 32.00 12.56
N GLN A 407 -3.04 33.07 12.33
CA GLN A 407 -2.69 34.02 13.38
C GLN A 407 -3.91 34.80 13.89
N GLU A 408 -4.82 35.18 12.99
CA GLU A 408 -6.09 35.83 13.32
C GLU A 408 -7.01 34.86 14.07
N ASN A 409 -7.19 33.63 13.60
CA ASN A 409 -7.96 32.61 14.32
C ASN A 409 -7.40 32.31 15.72
N ALA A 410 -6.08 32.15 15.87
CA ALA A 410 -5.42 31.91 17.16
C ALA A 410 -5.46 33.13 18.12
N ARG A 411 -5.88 34.30 17.63
CA ARG A 411 -6.08 35.54 18.41
C ARG A 411 -7.55 35.81 18.75
N GLN A 412 -8.49 34.98 18.28
CA GLN A 412 -9.91 35.16 18.62
C GLN A 412 -10.13 34.82 20.10
N GLN A 413 -10.48 35.83 20.90
CA GLN A 413 -10.66 35.74 22.35
C GLN A 413 -11.92 34.94 22.80
N GLN A 414 -12.42 34.04 21.96
CA GLN A 414 -13.38 33.04 22.40
C GLN A 414 -12.62 31.93 23.13
N ARG A 415 -12.87 31.78 24.44
CA ARG A 415 -12.31 30.70 25.31
C ARG A 415 -12.85 29.29 24.98
N GLY A 416 -13.31 29.09 23.74
CA GLY A 416 -13.81 27.82 23.22
C GLY A 416 -12.67 26.89 22.82
N ILE A 417 -12.92 25.57 22.90
CA ILE A 417 -11.91 24.52 22.69
C ILE A 417 -11.34 24.52 21.26
N SER A 418 -12.07 25.12 20.31
CA SER A 418 -11.61 25.40 18.96
C SER A 418 -10.43 26.39 18.91
N SER A 419 -10.45 27.45 19.74
CA SER A 419 -9.42 28.49 19.73
C SER A 419 -8.09 27.93 20.25
N THR A 420 -8.14 27.26 21.40
CA THR A 420 -7.04 26.49 22.00
C THR A 420 -6.35 25.55 21.02
N LEU A 421 -7.12 24.68 20.34
CA LEU A 421 -6.57 23.71 19.39
C LEU A 421 -5.96 24.41 18.16
N ASN A 422 -6.53 25.53 17.71
CA ASN A 422 -5.96 26.34 16.63
C ASN A 422 -4.70 27.14 17.07
N LYS A 423 -4.61 27.55 18.34
CA LYS A 423 -3.42 28.20 18.93
C LYS A 423 -2.23 27.23 18.97
N ILE A 424 -2.42 26.00 19.43
CA ILE A 424 -1.38 24.95 19.41
C ILE A 424 -0.91 24.62 17.98
N ARG A 425 -1.85 24.48 17.03
CA ARG A 425 -1.51 24.29 15.61
C ARG A 425 -0.66 25.44 15.07
N TYR A 426 -1.07 26.68 15.33
CA TYR A 426 -0.34 27.85 14.84
C TYR A 426 1.03 28.00 15.51
N LEU A 427 1.19 27.66 16.80
CA LEU A 427 2.51 27.54 17.44
C LEU A 427 3.40 26.54 16.71
N ALA A 428 2.91 25.33 16.44
CA ALA A 428 3.67 24.30 15.74
C ALA A 428 4.07 24.71 14.32
N ILE A 429 3.19 25.40 13.58
CA ILE A 429 3.50 25.97 12.26
C ILE A 429 4.53 27.11 12.40
N TYR A 430 4.33 28.02 13.35
CA TYR A 430 5.18 29.20 13.54
C TYR A 430 6.61 28.81 13.92
N ILE A 431 6.79 27.88 14.87
CA ILE A 431 8.12 27.39 15.27
C ILE A 431 8.82 26.69 14.10
N ASN A 432 8.13 25.77 13.41
CA ASN A 432 8.75 24.98 12.33
C ASN A 432 9.02 25.77 11.04
N ALA A 433 8.34 26.90 10.81
CA ALA A 433 8.47 27.70 9.58
C ALA A 433 9.78 28.53 9.47
N SER A 434 10.76 28.36 10.36
CA SER A 434 12.08 28.97 10.24
C SER A 434 13.15 28.11 10.93
N PRO A 435 14.31 27.87 10.29
CA PRO A 435 15.44 27.23 10.94
C PRO A 435 15.87 27.91 12.24
N GLN A 436 15.87 29.26 12.27
CA GLN A 436 16.25 30.06 13.43
C GLN A 436 15.26 29.87 14.60
N ARG A 437 13.95 29.90 14.33
CA ARG A 437 12.93 29.63 15.36
C ARG A 437 13.04 28.19 15.90
N ARG A 438 13.33 27.20 15.04
CA ARG A 438 13.64 25.83 15.50
C ARG A 438 14.91 25.76 16.34
N GLU A 439 15.96 26.48 15.94
CA GLU A 439 17.25 26.52 16.64
C GLU A 439 17.14 27.17 18.04
N THR A 440 16.42 28.29 18.18
CA THR A 440 16.00 28.82 19.50
C THR A 440 15.20 27.76 20.27
N PHE A 441 14.16 27.18 19.66
CA PHE A 441 13.28 26.25 20.37
C PHE A 441 14.04 25.00 20.87
N TYR A 442 15.10 24.58 20.17
CA TYR A 442 16.03 23.55 20.63
C TYR A 442 17.04 24.06 21.67
N SER A 443 17.53 25.31 21.60
CA SER A 443 18.51 25.84 22.56
C SER A 443 17.91 25.96 23.96
N LEU A 444 16.62 26.31 24.05
CA LEU A 444 15.83 26.38 25.29
C LEU A 444 15.62 25.03 26.01
N GLN A 445 15.90 23.90 25.34
CA GLN A 445 15.70 22.56 25.91
C GLN A 445 16.96 22.06 26.63
N THR A 446 16.79 21.55 27.86
CA THR A 446 17.86 21.00 28.71
C THR A 446 18.15 19.52 28.48
N GLN A 447 17.26 18.81 27.78
CA GLN A 447 17.39 17.39 27.46
C GLN A 447 18.38 17.16 26.30
N ASP A 448 19.11 16.03 26.32
CA ASP A 448 19.99 15.61 25.21
C ASP A 448 19.19 15.37 23.91
N VAL A 449 17.97 14.86 24.06
CA VAL A 449 16.99 14.64 22.98
C VAL A 449 16.14 15.90 22.86
N LYS A 450 16.35 16.68 21.80
CA LYS A 450 15.73 18.00 21.61
C LYS A 450 14.57 17.91 20.61
N LEU A 451 13.34 18.08 21.07
CA LEU A 451 12.11 17.81 20.32
C LEU A 451 11.55 19.09 19.68
N ALA A 452 11.09 19.03 18.43
CA ALA A 452 10.26 20.07 17.83
C ALA A 452 8.76 19.80 18.05
N PRO A 453 7.87 20.81 18.01
CA PRO A 453 6.42 20.58 17.98
C PRO A 453 6.01 19.84 16.70
N ILE A 454 5.13 18.84 16.82
CA ILE A 454 4.54 18.14 15.67
C ILE A 454 3.45 19.01 15.05
N GLN A 455 3.38 19.07 13.71
CA GLN A 455 2.26 19.68 13.01
C GLN A 455 1.11 18.68 12.84
N ASP A 456 -0.12 19.14 13.09
CA ASP A 456 -1.35 18.41 12.77
C ASP A 456 -1.49 18.19 11.24
N VAL A 457 -2.01 17.05 10.81
CA VAL A 457 -2.08 16.65 9.40
C VAL A 457 -3.37 15.89 9.09
N LYS A 458 -4.25 16.51 8.30
CA LYS A 458 -5.58 16.03 7.90
C LYS A 458 -5.59 14.63 7.28
N THR A 459 -4.50 14.22 6.64
CA THR A 459 -4.33 12.91 6.00
C THR A 459 -3.68 11.85 6.90
N ARG A 460 -3.26 12.21 8.12
CA ARG A 460 -2.68 11.30 9.12
C ARG A 460 -3.58 11.27 10.35
N TRP A 461 -4.34 10.18 10.46
CA TRP A 461 -5.46 10.00 11.38
C TRP A 461 -5.11 10.29 12.85
N ASN A 462 -3.93 9.84 13.29
CA ASN A 462 -3.43 9.99 14.66
C ASN A 462 -2.76 11.35 14.96
N SER A 463 -2.63 12.25 13.98
CA SER A 463 -1.75 13.43 14.10
C SER A 463 -2.21 14.50 15.09
N THR A 464 -3.52 14.67 15.32
CA THR A 464 -4.03 15.64 16.30
C THR A 464 -3.67 15.24 17.74
N PHE A 465 -3.80 13.96 18.11
CA PHE A 465 -3.35 13.45 19.40
C PHE A 465 -1.83 13.57 19.56
N LEU A 466 -1.06 13.15 18.55
CA LEU A 466 0.41 13.26 18.55
C LEU A 466 0.90 14.71 18.70
N MET A 467 0.25 15.67 18.03
CA MET A 467 0.52 17.10 18.21
C MET A 467 0.26 17.54 19.66
N LEU A 468 -0.93 17.24 20.21
CA LEU A 468 -1.30 17.67 21.56
C LEU A 468 -0.36 17.06 22.62
N ARG A 469 -0.01 15.78 22.48
CA ARG A 469 0.86 15.07 23.41
C ARG A 469 2.30 15.62 23.35
N ARG A 470 2.82 15.89 22.14
CA ARG A 470 4.10 16.57 21.93
C ARG A 470 4.07 18.00 22.50
N ALA A 471 2.96 18.73 22.35
CA ALA A 471 2.82 20.08 22.91
C ALA A 471 2.81 20.06 24.44
N LYS A 472 2.12 19.11 25.09
CA LYS A 472 2.13 18.94 26.54
C LYS A 472 3.52 18.56 27.08
N ARG A 473 4.25 17.63 26.43
CA ARG A 473 5.67 17.35 26.75
C ARG A 473 6.59 18.57 26.60
N LEU A 474 6.22 19.53 25.76
CA LEU A 474 6.95 20.79 25.51
C LEU A 474 6.38 22.01 26.25
N GLN A 475 5.42 21.84 27.17
CA GLN A 475 4.67 22.93 27.82
C GLN A 475 5.59 24.01 28.43
N SER A 476 6.65 23.60 29.13
CA SER A 476 7.61 24.50 29.78
C SER A 476 8.50 25.30 28.81
N ILE A 477 8.63 24.87 27.55
CA ILE A 477 9.48 25.50 26.52
C ILE A 477 8.73 26.62 25.79
N PHE A 478 7.40 26.54 25.70
CA PHE A 478 6.59 27.56 25.01
C PHE A 478 6.67 28.94 25.68
N GLY A 479 6.74 29.02 27.01
CA GLY A 479 6.88 30.29 27.74
C GLY A 479 8.10 31.10 27.30
N PRO A 480 9.33 30.60 27.56
CA PRO A 480 10.56 31.27 27.14
C PRO A 480 10.65 31.55 25.63
N PHE A 481 10.14 30.66 24.78
CA PHE A 481 10.09 30.90 23.33
C PHE A 481 9.14 32.05 22.96
N CYS A 482 7.97 32.12 23.58
CA CYS A 482 7.01 33.21 23.38
C CYS A 482 7.51 34.55 23.95
N GLU A 483 8.36 34.54 24.98
CA GLU A 483 9.06 35.74 25.45
C GLU A 483 10.10 36.21 24.42
N GLU A 484 11.02 35.35 23.96
CA GLU A 484 12.11 35.71 23.02
C GLU A 484 11.57 36.31 21.71
N TYR A 485 10.49 35.75 21.16
CA TYR A 485 9.89 36.22 19.91
C TYR A 485 8.75 37.25 20.11
N ALA A 486 8.52 37.74 21.34
CA ALA A 486 7.42 38.63 21.70
C ALA A 486 6.04 38.11 21.22
N ARG A 487 5.83 36.80 21.34
CA ARG A 487 4.61 36.04 20.98
C ARG A 487 3.84 35.53 22.19
N LEU A 488 3.79 36.29 23.28
CA LEU A 488 2.93 36.00 24.44
C LEU A 488 1.44 35.91 24.07
N ASP A 489 1.03 36.49 22.93
CA ASP A 489 -0.32 36.31 22.34
C ASP A 489 -0.63 34.86 21.90
N LEU A 490 0.38 33.99 21.84
CA LEU A 490 0.26 32.57 21.51
C LEU A 490 0.46 31.63 22.69
N LEU A 491 0.89 32.13 23.86
CA LEU A 491 1.10 31.27 25.02
C LEU A 491 -0.27 30.76 25.51
N PRO A 492 -0.47 29.44 25.67
CA PRO A 492 -1.73 28.93 26.20
C PRO A 492 -1.81 29.16 27.71
N ASP A 493 -2.95 29.64 28.20
CA ASP A 493 -3.21 29.84 29.63
C ASP A 493 -3.61 28.53 30.35
N THR A 494 -3.80 28.58 31.67
CA THR A 494 -4.11 27.40 32.50
C THR A 494 -5.40 26.68 32.07
N GLU A 495 -6.42 27.41 31.63
CA GLU A 495 -7.69 26.83 31.17
C GLU A 495 -7.55 26.25 29.76
N GLU A 496 -6.75 26.89 28.91
CA GLU A 496 -6.37 26.33 27.60
C GLU A 496 -5.55 25.03 27.75
N TRP A 497 -4.67 24.92 28.75
CA TRP A 497 -3.98 23.65 29.07
C TRP A 497 -4.94 22.58 29.59
N ARG A 498 -5.91 22.91 30.45
CA ARG A 498 -6.97 21.98 30.86
C ARG A 498 -7.83 21.49 29.69
N GLN A 499 -8.12 22.37 28.71
CA GLN A 499 -8.78 21.98 27.47
C GLN A 499 -7.92 21.03 26.62
N ILE A 500 -6.59 21.20 26.60
CA ILE A 500 -5.65 20.29 25.94
C ILE A 500 -5.62 18.93 26.64
N ASP A 501 -5.60 18.90 27.97
CA ASP A 501 -5.60 17.65 28.75
C ASP A 501 -6.91 16.87 28.56
N TYR A 502 -8.05 17.56 28.51
CA TYR A 502 -9.32 16.91 28.16
C TYR A 502 -9.34 16.42 26.69
N LEU A 503 -8.77 17.17 25.73
CA LEU A 503 -8.64 16.68 24.36
C LEU A 503 -7.74 15.44 24.27
N LEU A 504 -6.68 15.34 25.07
CA LEU A 504 -5.85 14.15 25.17
C LEU A 504 -6.67 12.97 25.69
N HIS A 505 -7.33 13.11 26.85
CA HIS A 505 -8.20 12.07 27.42
C HIS A 505 -9.27 11.58 26.43
N ILE A 506 -9.93 12.50 25.72
CA ILE A 506 -10.96 12.14 24.75
C ILE A 506 -10.40 11.40 23.54
N THR A 507 -9.22 11.78 23.04
CA THR A 507 -8.68 11.22 21.79
C THR A 507 -7.72 10.05 21.98
N GLU A 508 -7.24 9.78 23.20
CA GLU A 508 -6.34 8.68 23.54
C GLU A 508 -6.90 7.28 23.16
N PRO A 509 -8.13 6.87 23.56
CA PRO A 509 -8.65 5.56 23.15
C PRO A 509 -8.87 5.41 21.63
N PHE A 510 -9.07 6.51 20.90
CA PHE A 510 -9.15 6.48 19.43
C PHE A 510 -7.76 6.21 18.84
N PHE A 511 -6.73 6.90 19.35
CA PHE A 511 -5.32 6.69 18.98
C PHE A 511 -4.85 5.26 19.31
N ASP A 512 -5.13 4.75 20.51
CA ASP A 512 -4.69 3.43 20.95
C ASP A 512 -5.30 2.32 20.10
N TYR A 513 -6.61 2.37 19.83
CA TYR A 513 -7.24 1.34 19.00
C TYR A 513 -6.80 1.41 17.54
N THR A 514 -6.62 2.58 16.91
CA THR A 514 -6.06 2.65 15.55
C THR A 514 -4.61 2.17 15.52
N LEU A 515 -3.79 2.57 16.49
CA LEU A 515 -2.39 2.17 16.61
C LEU A 515 -2.26 0.66 16.77
N GLN A 516 -2.95 0.06 17.73
CA GLN A 516 -2.83 -1.38 18.00
C GLN A 516 -3.42 -2.22 16.85
N LEU A 517 -4.52 -1.80 16.23
CA LEU A 517 -5.03 -2.44 15.01
C LEU A 517 -4.05 -2.35 13.83
N SER A 518 -3.22 -1.29 13.75
CA SER A 518 -2.17 -1.16 12.72
C SER A 518 -0.88 -1.94 13.03
N LYS A 519 -0.49 -2.03 14.31
CA LYS A 519 0.64 -2.85 14.77
C LYS A 519 0.39 -4.35 14.57
N THR A 520 -0.84 -4.79 14.80
CA THR A 520 -1.23 -6.22 14.84
C THR A 520 -0.90 -6.98 13.54
N ARG A 521 -0.42 -8.23 13.69
CA ARG A 521 -0.15 -9.21 12.61
C ARG A 521 -0.84 -10.55 12.90
N ASP A 522 -2.05 -10.48 13.46
CA ASP A 522 -2.83 -11.60 13.95
C ASP A 522 -4.34 -11.33 13.75
N ILE A 523 -5.18 -12.28 14.15
CA ILE A 523 -6.63 -12.26 13.96
C ILE A 523 -7.32 -11.10 14.70
N THR A 524 -8.08 -10.27 13.99
CA THR A 524 -8.67 -9.03 14.57
C THR A 524 -10.20 -8.94 14.52
N ALA A 525 -10.89 -9.62 13.59
CA ALA A 525 -12.36 -9.52 13.46
C ALA A 525 -13.16 -9.94 14.71
N HIS A 526 -12.56 -10.67 15.65
CA HIS A 526 -13.17 -11.09 16.91
C HIS A 526 -13.12 -10.03 18.03
N TYR A 527 -12.37 -8.92 17.82
CA TYR A 527 -12.33 -7.78 18.74
C TYR A 527 -13.33 -6.67 18.38
N THR A 528 -13.89 -6.65 17.17
CA THR A 528 -14.73 -5.56 16.64
C THR A 528 -15.78 -5.07 17.63
N PHE A 529 -16.61 -5.97 18.20
CA PHE A 529 -17.64 -5.57 19.16
C PHE A 529 -17.09 -5.09 20.51
N LYS A 530 -15.95 -5.60 20.98
CA LYS A 530 -15.30 -5.09 22.21
C LYS A 530 -14.79 -3.67 22.02
N ILE A 531 -14.17 -3.37 20.86
CA ILE A 531 -13.66 -2.05 20.53
C ILE A 531 -14.80 -1.04 20.40
N TYR A 532 -15.88 -1.37 19.68
CA TYR A 532 -17.09 -0.55 19.65
C TYR A 532 -17.66 -0.30 21.04
N ASN A 533 -17.85 -1.35 21.86
CA ASN A 533 -18.41 -1.18 23.21
C ASN A 533 -17.54 -0.30 24.11
N LYS A 534 -16.21 -0.39 24.01
CA LYS A 534 -15.29 0.47 24.77
C LYS A 534 -15.29 1.93 24.30
N LEU A 535 -15.34 2.18 22.99
CA LEU A 535 -15.48 3.54 22.46
C LEU A 535 -16.85 4.16 22.79
N PHE A 536 -17.94 3.38 22.79
CA PHE A 536 -19.23 3.86 23.31
C PHE A 536 -19.19 4.14 24.80
N GLU A 537 -18.57 3.27 25.61
CA GLU A 537 -18.44 3.46 27.06
C GLU A 537 -17.66 4.74 27.40
N HIS A 538 -16.53 4.97 26.72
CA HIS A 538 -15.74 6.21 26.81
C HIS A 538 -16.59 7.45 26.49
N LEU A 539 -17.22 7.48 25.30
CA LEU A 539 -18.08 8.60 24.90
C LEU A 539 -19.29 8.79 25.82
N GLU A 540 -19.89 7.71 26.34
CA GLU A 540 -20.99 7.75 27.32
C GLU A 540 -20.54 8.35 28.67
N GLN A 541 -19.35 7.99 29.16
CA GLN A 541 -18.76 8.53 30.39
C GLN A 541 -18.42 10.02 30.24
N SER A 542 -17.72 10.41 29.18
CA SER A 542 -17.41 11.81 28.86
C SER A 542 -18.67 12.67 28.70
N THR A 543 -19.71 12.13 28.06
CA THR A 543 -21.01 12.82 27.90
C THR A 543 -21.67 13.05 29.26
N LYS A 544 -21.61 12.09 30.20
CA LYS A 544 -22.17 12.24 31.55
C LYS A 544 -21.46 13.35 32.34
N GLN A 545 -20.12 13.38 32.33
CA GLN A 545 -19.32 14.41 33.02
C GLN A 545 -19.68 15.84 32.55
N LEU A 546 -19.77 16.06 31.23
CA LEU A 546 -20.06 17.39 30.69
C LEU A 546 -21.53 17.82 30.83
N ARG A 547 -22.49 16.89 30.89
CA ARG A 547 -23.95 17.17 30.80
C ARG A 547 -24.47 18.23 31.80
N ARG A 548 -23.84 18.38 32.97
CA ARG A 548 -24.25 19.35 34.01
C ARG A 548 -23.46 20.67 33.98
N LYS A 549 -22.33 20.73 33.27
CA LYS A 549 -21.48 21.93 33.21
C LYS A 549 -22.04 22.91 32.16
N ARG A 550 -21.89 24.22 32.39
CA ARG A 550 -22.43 25.28 31.49
C ARG A 550 -21.38 26.04 30.68
N VAL A 551 -20.13 26.04 31.14
CA VAL A 551 -18.98 26.70 30.48
C VAL A 551 -18.96 26.45 28.97
N LEU A 552 -18.78 27.51 28.18
CA LEU A 552 -18.89 27.51 26.71
C LEU A 552 -18.23 26.28 26.06
N TRP A 553 -16.94 26.03 26.34
CA TRP A 553 -16.19 24.96 25.72
C TRP A 553 -16.67 23.55 26.11
N LYS A 554 -17.19 23.39 27.34
CA LYS A 554 -17.78 22.13 27.83
C LYS A 554 -19.10 21.85 27.08
N THR A 555 -19.87 22.90 26.77
CA THR A 555 -21.07 22.83 25.92
C THR A 555 -20.73 22.55 24.44
N GLU A 556 -19.71 23.18 23.86
CA GLU A 556 -19.21 22.86 22.51
C GLU A 556 -18.79 21.39 22.41
N MET A 557 -18.05 20.90 23.40
CA MET A 557 -17.54 19.54 23.45
C MET A 557 -18.66 18.50 23.67
N LEU A 558 -19.69 18.80 24.47
CA LEU A 558 -20.86 17.92 24.63
C LEU A 558 -21.58 17.67 23.28
N ASN A 559 -21.70 18.70 22.44
CA ASN A 559 -22.24 18.56 21.09
C ASN A 559 -21.32 17.72 20.18
N ALA A 560 -20.00 17.91 20.29
CA ALA A 560 -19.01 17.15 19.52
C ALA A 560 -18.95 15.66 19.90
N LEU A 561 -19.04 15.33 21.20
CA LEU A 561 -19.16 13.96 21.70
C LEU A 561 -20.44 13.30 21.18
N THR A 562 -21.56 14.03 21.15
CA THR A 562 -22.84 13.54 20.62
C THR A 562 -22.73 13.20 19.12
N ALA A 563 -22.13 14.08 18.32
CA ALA A 563 -21.89 13.81 16.90
C ALA A 563 -20.90 12.65 16.66
N SER A 564 -19.84 12.56 17.46
CA SER A 564 -18.88 11.46 17.45
C SER A 564 -19.53 10.10 17.73
N ARG A 565 -20.39 10.05 18.76
CA ARG A 565 -21.23 8.88 19.11
C ARG A 565 -22.14 8.50 17.95
N LEU A 566 -22.91 9.44 17.41
CA LEU A 566 -23.85 9.18 16.31
C LEU A 566 -23.15 8.61 15.07
N LYS A 567 -21.93 9.08 14.75
CA LYS A 567 -21.15 8.53 13.63
C LYS A 567 -20.56 7.15 13.92
N LEU A 568 -20.22 6.85 15.18
CA LEU A 568 -19.82 5.50 15.58
C LEU A 568 -21.01 4.53 15.50
N ASP A 569 -22.20 4.99 15.89
CA ASP A 569 -23.47 4.26 15.89
C ASP A 569 -23.98 3.94 14.47
N GLU A 570 -23.80 4.87 13.52
CA GLU A 570 -24.07 4.67 12.09
C GLU A 570 -23.30 3.47 11.50
N TYR A 571 -22.06 3.23 11.94
CA TYR A 571 -21.26 2.09 11.49
C TYR A 571 -21.40 0.86 12.39
N TYR A 572 -21.81 1.03 13.65
CA TYR A 572 -22.17 -0.07 14.53
C TYR A 572 -23.43 -0.79 14.05
N SER A 573 -24.48 -0.07 13.61
CA SER A 573 -25.66 -0.68 12.99
C SER A 573 -25.33 -1.45 11.71
N GLN A 574 -24.47 -0.90 10.85
CA GLN A 574 -23.96 -1.57 9.65
C GLN A 574 -23.25 -2.91 9.94
N THR A 575 -22.85 -3.22 11.19
CA THR A 575 -22.30 -4.54 11.53
C THR A 575 -23.32 -5.68 11.47
N ASP A 576 -24.61 -5.38 11.60
CA ASP A 576 -25.69 -6.35 11.37
C ASP A 576 -25.90 -6.58 9.87
N ASP A 577 -25.84 -5.52 9.06
CA ASP A 577 -25.98 -5.59 7.60
C ASP A 577 -24.81 -6.33 6.90
N VAL A 578 -23.69 -6.57 7.58
CA VAL A 578 -22.57 -7.37 7.00
C VAL A 578 -23.01 -8.82 6.82
N ARG A 579 -23.32 -9.16 5.56
CA ARG A 579 -23.65 -10.49 5.02
C ARG A 579 -23.11 -11.64 5.87
N GLY A 580 -24.01 -12.31 6.60
CA GLY A 580 -23.72 -13.49 7.41
C GLY A 580 -23.37 -13.22 8.88
N HIS A 581 -23.51 -11.98 9.37
CA HIS A 581 -23.17 -11.58 10.75
C HIS A 581 -21.71 -11.94 11.12
N ILE A 582 -20.78 -11.66 10.20
CA ILE A 582 -19.39 -12.15 10.25
C ILE A 582 -18.68 -11.83 11.57
N PHE A 583 -18.85 -10.60 12.09
CA PHE A 583 -18.25 -10.18 13.37
C PHE A 583 -18.83 -10.94 14.56
N ALA A 584 -20.12 -11.31 14.55
CA ALA A 584 -20.72 -12.11 15.62
C ALA A 584 -20.18 -13.55 15.61
N ILE A 585 -20.01 -14.14 14.42
CA ILE A 585 -19.43 -15.47 14.25
C ILE A 585 -17.95 -15.45 14.69
N CYS A 586 -17.13 -14.49 14.25
CA CYS A 586 -15.75 -14.33 14.71
C CYS A 586 -15.66 -14.10 16.22
N THR A 587 -16.58 -13.33 16.81
CA THR A 587 -16.65 -13.13 18.25
C THR A 587 -16.96 -14.44 18.98
N MET A 588 -17.93 -15.23 18.52
CA MET A 588 -18.24 -16.56 19.10
C MET A 588 -17.11 -17.58 18.91
N LEU A 589 -16.36 -17.50 17.81
CA LEU A 589 -15.19 -18.35 17.52
C LEU A 589 -13.97 -18.04 18.40
N ALA A 590 -13.98 -16.97 19.20
CA ALA A 590 -12.96 -16.69 20.20
C ALA A 590 -13.31 -17.35 21.55
N PRO A 591 -12.47 -18.25 22.11
CA PRO A 591 -12.78 -19.00 23.34
C PRO A 591 -13.02 -18.14 24.59
N ILE A 592 -12.41 -16.94 24.62
CA ILE A 592 -12.57 -15.92 25.67
C ILE A 592 -13.94 -15.21 25.63
N ASN A 593 -14.69 -15.36 24.53
CA ASN A 593 -15.98 -14.68 24.29
C ASN A 593 -17.14 -15.67 24.19
N LYS A 594 -17.04 -16.63 23.26
CA LYS A 594 -18.09 -17.60 22.90
C LYS A 594 -19.48 -16.96 22.74
N PHE A 595 -20.55 -17.67 23.06
CA PHE A 595 -21.91 -17.12 23.09
C PHE A 595 -22.15 -16.24 24.32
N GLN A 596 -21.37 -16.48 25.38
CA GLN A 596 -21.44 -15.82 26.69
C GLN A 596 -21.25 -14.30 26.57
N PHE A 597 -20.42 -13.82 25.64
CA PHE A 597 -20.30 -12.39 25.30
C PHE A 597 -21.63 -11.74 24.87
N PHE A 598 -22.54 -12.50 24.24
CA PHE A 598 -23.86 -12.05 23.81
C PHE A 598 -24.95 -12.28 24.87
N LEU A 599 -24.63 -12.87 26.02
CA LEU A 599 -25.58 -13.04 27.12
C LEU A 599 -25.69 -11.80 28.02
N THR A 600 -24.78 -10.83 27.89
CA THR A 600 -24.78 -9.57 28.68
C THR A 600 -25.95 -8.64 28.31
N ASP A 601 -26.28 -7.73 29.21
CA ASP A 601 -27.38 -6.76 29.08
C ASP A 601 -27.21 -5.70 27.96
N ASP A 602 -26.09 -5.75 27.23
CA ASP A 602 -25.86 -4.98 26.01
C ASP A 602 -26.58 -5.57 24.77
N TRP A 603 -27.16 -6.78 24.89
CA TRP A 603 -27.72 -7.56 23.77
C TRP A 603 -29.14 -8.05 24.03
N GLU A 604 -30.09 -7.65 23.17
CA GLU A 604 -31.47 -8.16 23.21
C GLU A 604 -31.59 -9.62 22.72
N GLN A 605 -32.61 -10.34 23.21
CA GLN A 605 -32.82 -11.76 22.90
C GLN A 605 -32.93 -12.05 21.39
N GLU A 606 -33.54 -11.16 20.62
CA GLU A 606 -33.68 -11.35 19.17
C GLU A 606 -32.31 -11.47 18.48
N TRP A 607 -31.37 -10.58 18.79
CA TRP A 607 -30.02 -10.61 18.22
C TRP A 607 -29.24 -11.85 18.64
N ARG A 608 -29.40 -12.31 19.89
CA ARG A 608 -28.82 -13.59 20.37
C ARG A 608 -29.29 -14.76 19.50
N ASP A 609 -30.59 -14.83 19.23
CA ASP A 609 -31.20 -15.89 18.42
C ASP A 609 -30.84 -15.77 16.93
N GLN A 610 -30.80 -14.55 16.38
CA GLN A 610 -30.38 -14.31 14.99
C GLN A 610 -28.91 -14.70 14.76
N TYR A 611 -28.01 -14.34 15.68
CA TYR A 611 -26.59 -14.68 15.58
C TYR A 611 -26.34 -16.18 15.75
N ARG A 612 -27.03 -16.87 16.69
CA ARG A 612 -26.91 -18.34 16.83
C ARG A 612 -27.38 -19.06 15.55
N LYS A 613 -28.50 -18.63 14.96
CA LYS A 613 -28.99 -19.15 13.66
C LYS A 613 -28.01 -18.88 12.51
N SER A 614 -27.35 -17.72 12.52
CA SER A 614 -26.36 -17.36 11.49
C SER A 614 -25.09 -18.19 11.61
N PHE A 615 -24.61 -18.44 12.83
CA PHE A 615 -23.51 -19.38 13.08
C PHE A 615 -23.88 -20.78 12.58
N GLN A 616 -25.05 -21.30 12.97
CA GLN A 616 -25.55 -22.61 12.48
C GLN A 616 -25.56 -22.67 10.95
N LYS A 617 -26.12 -21.65 10.28
CA LYS A 617 -26.16 -21.58 8.81
C LYS A 617 -24.77 -21.51 8.17
N ALA A 618 -23.82 -20.82 8.78
CA ALA A 618 -22.45 -20.73 8.30
C ALA A 618 -21.65 -22.03 8.45
N LEU A 619 -22.03 -22.90 9.39
CA LEU A 619 -21.35 -24.18 9.65
C LEU A 619 -21.71 -25.28 8.63
N ILE A 620 -22.93 -25.27 8.09
CA ILE A 620 -23.47 -26.31 7.19
C ILE A 620 -22.54 -26.66 6.00
N PRO A 621 -21.95 -25.70 5.26
CA PRO A 621 -21.10 -26.04 4.11
C PRO A 621 -19.83 -26.82 4.50
N TYR A 622 -19.24 -26.52 5.67
CA TYR A 622 -18.06 -27.21 6.15
C TYR A 622 -18.39 -28.62 6.65
N GLN A 623 -19.56 -28.82 7.27
CA GLN A 623 -20.07 -30.14 7.64
C GLN A 623 -20.31 -31.04 6.41
N ALA A 624 -20.86 -30.48 5.32
CA ALA A 624 -21.03 -31.20 4.06
C ALA A 624 -19.68 -31.62 3.45
N GLN A 625 -18.76 -30.67 3.27
CA GLN A 625 -17.41 -30.93 2.71
C GLN A 625 -16.63 -32.00 3.49
N LEU A 626 -16.74 -32.00 4.82
CA LEU A 626 -16.10 -33.01 5.68
C LEU A 626 -16.77 -34.40 5.59
N SER A 627 -18.05 -34.46 5.22
CA SER A 627 -18.78 -35.72 5.01
C SER A 627 -18.41 -36.35 3.66
N ASP A 628 -18.44 -35.57 2.58
CA ASP A 628 -18.01 -36.00 1.23
C ASP A 628 -16.55 -36.48 1.22
N SER A 629 -15.70 -35.86 2.05
CA SER A 629 -14.29 -36.23 2.24
C SER A 629 -14.08 -37.55 3.00
N GLN A 630 -15.12 -38.12 3.63
CA GLN A 630 -15.05 -39.42 4.31
C GLN A 630 -15.61 -40.56 3.45
N GLU A 631 -16.66 -40.32 2.65
CA GLU A 631 -17.23 -41.35 1.76
C GLU A 631 -16.34 -41.66 0.53
N SER A 632 -15.44 -40.75 0.18
CA SER A 632 -14.57 -40.85 -1.02
C SER A 632 -13.28 -41.69 -0.84
N LEU A 633 -13.06 -42.30 0.33
CA LEU A 633 -11.90 -43.17 0.60
C LEU A 633 -12.25 -44.66 0.39
N PRO A 634 -11.67 -45.37 -0.60
CA PRO A 634 -11.81 -46.81 -0.69
C PRO A 634 -11.13 -47.50 0.50
N LEU A 635 -11.80 -48.51 1.07
CA LEU A 635 -11.33 -49.32 2.21
C LEU A 635 -10.07 -50.13 1.87
N MET A 636 -8.89 -49.52 2.00
CA MET A 636 -7.62 -50.22 2.12
C MET A 636 -7.30 -50.48 3.60
N ASP A 637 -7.44 -51.73 4.01
CA ASP A 637 -7.23 -52.20 5.37
C ASP A 637 -5.73 -52.25 5.72
N LEU A 638 -5.20 -51.12 6.21
CA LEU A 638 -3.80 -50.99 6.64
C LEU A 638 -3.64 -51.51 8.08
N PRO A 639 -2.89 -52.62 8.30
CA PRO A 639 -2.87 -53.29 9.60
C PRO A 639 -2.11 -52.47 10.65
N ARG A 640 -2.85 -51.69 11.45
CA ARG A 640 -2.34 -51.00 12.64
C ARG A 640 -1.91 -52.01 13.71
N SER A 641 -0.61 -52.34 13.69
CA SER A 641 0.06 -53.05 14.78
C SER A 641 -0.14 -52.29 16.09
N SER A 642 -1.01 -52.82 16.93
CA SER A 642 -1.38 -52.32 18.25
C SER A 642 -1.05 -53.43 19.23
N SER A 643 -0.28 -53.12 20.28
CA SER A 643 0.28 -54.19 21.12
C SER A 643 -0.83 -54.93 21.86
N LYS A 644 -0.56 -56.18 22.24
CA LYS A 644 -1.48 -56.95 23.08
C LYS A 644 -1.66 -56.28 24.46
N LEU A 645 -0.69 -55.47 24.89
CA LEU A 645 -0.75 -54.68 26.12
C LEU A 645 -1.75 -53.52 26.00
N ASP A 646 -1.72 -52.77 24.88
CA ASP A 646 -2.66 -51.65 24.63
C ASP A 646 -4.12 -52.11 24.69
N LYS A 647 -4.40 -53.31 24.17
CA LYS A 647 -5.72 -53.95 24.15
C LYS A 647 -6.18 -54.51 25.50
N MET A 648 -5.28 -54.57 26.48
CA MET A 648 -5.58 -54.98 27.86
C MET A 648 -5.59 -53.80 28.84
N LEU A 649 -4.80 -52.75 28.58
CA LEU A 649 -4.76 -51.53 29.39
C LEU A 649 -5.88 -50.54 29.02
N ASN A 650 -6.22 -50.41 27.72
CA ASN A 650 -7.39 -49.65 27.30
C ASN A 650 -8.64 -50.52 27.45
N GLY A 651 -9.08 -50.73 28.71
CA GLY A 651 -10.45 -51.17 29.00
C GLY A 651 -11.43 -50.31 28.20
N SER A 652 -12.44 -50.96 27.60
CA SER A 652 -13.22 -50.44 26.46
C SER A 652 -13.48 -48.93 26.54
N LYS A 653 -12.73 -48.15 25.73
CA LYS A 653 -13.02 -46.73 25.52
C LYS A 653 -14.45 -46.63 25.00
N GLN A 654 -15.35 -46.14 25.85
CA GLN A 654 -16.73 -45.88 25.47
C GLN A 654 -16.71 -44.99 24.24
N GLN A 655 -17.37 -45.42 23.16
CA GLN A 655 -17.73 -44.46 22.11
C GLN A 655 -18.55 -43.35 22.78
N PRO A 656 -18.31 -42.06 22.47
CA PRO A 656 -19.03 -40.95 23.11
C PRO A 656 -20.54 -41.15 23.01
N THR A 657 -21.17 -41.48 24.14
CA THR A 657 -22.60 -41.81 24.21
C THR A 657 -23.41 -40.52 24.09
N GLY A 658 -23.87 -40.24 22.88
CA GLY A 658 -24.68 -39.07 22.54
C GLY A 658 -24.00 -38.21 21.49
N VAL A 659 -24.55 -38.26 20.27
CA VAL A 659 -24.22 -37.29 19.21
C VAL A 659 -24.84 -35.94 19.61
N ARG A 660 -24.10 -35.15 20.39
CA ARG A 660 -24.35 -33.72 20.50
C ARG A 660 -23.74 -33.02 19.29
N ASP A 661 -24.48 -32.08 18.73
CA ASP A 661 -23.98 -31.18 17.69
C ASP A 661 -22.70 -30.45 18.16
N GLU A 662 -21.73 -30.38 17.25
CA GLU A 662 -20.39 -29.84 17.46
C GLU A 662 -20.44 -28.39 17.98
N LEU A 663 -21.33 -27.58 17.37
CA LEU A 663 -21.55 -26.19 17.77
C LEU A 663 -22.09 -26.08 19.19
N THR A 664 -23.10 -26.88 19.52
CA THR A 664 -23.70 -26.90 20.85
C THR A 664 -22.67 -27.34 21.90
N GLN A 665 -21.82 -28.34 21.62
CA GLN A 665 -20.75 -28.72 22.56
C GLN A 665 -19.70 -27.61 22.76
N TYR A 666 -19.41 -26.80 21.74
CA TYR A 666 -18.46 -25.69 21.85
C TYR A 666 -19.05 -24.49 22.60
N LEU A 667 -20.23 -23.99 22.20
CA LEU A 667 -20.84 -22.79 22.78
C LEU A 667 -21.27 -22.99 24.25
N ASP A 668 -21.77 -24.18 24.59
CA ASP A 668 -22.26 -24.49 25.94
C ASP A 668 -21.11 -24.83 26.92
N SER A 669 -19.84 -24.79 26.48
CA SER A 669 -18.66 -25.02 27.32
C SER A 669 -18.02 -23.72 27.80
N ASP A 670 -17.45 -23.72 29.00
CA ASP A 670 -16.92 -22.53 29.69
C ASP A 670 -15.94 -21.69 28.85
N ILE A 671 -15.97 -20.37 29.03
CA ILE A 671 -14.99 -19.47 28.37
C ILE A 671 -13.57 -19.77 28.85
N VAL A 672 -12.60 -19.61 27.95
CA VAL A 672 -11.18 -19.91 28.23
C VAL A 672 -10.32 -18.78 27.72
N ASP A 673 -9.49 -18.22 28.60
CA ASP A 673 -8.52 -17.18 28.26
C ASP A 673 -7.27 -17.78 27.59
N ILE A 674 -7.44 -18.18 26.34
CA ILE A 674 -6.40 -18.71 25.44
C ILE A 674 -6.56 -18.05 24.08
N HIS A 675 -5.44 -17.67 23.45
CA HIS A 675 -5.45 -17.07 22.12
C HIS A 675 -6.15 -17.99 21.10
N PRO A 676 -7.16 -17.53 20.32
CA PRO A 676 -8.05 -18.42 19.58
C PRO A 676 -7.32 -19.38 18.63
N LEU A 677 -6.26 -18.94 17.96
CA LEU A 677 -5.47 -19.79 17.07
C LEU A 677 -4.83 -20.99 17.79
N SER A 678 -4.34 -20.80 19.01
CA SER A 678 -3.78 -21.91 19.81
C SER A 678 -4.88 -22.86 20.28
N PHE A 679 -6.02 -22.34 20.73
CA PHE A 679 -7.16 -23.18 21.08
C PHE A 679 -7.62 -24.06 19.91
N TRP A 680 -7.78 -23.47 18.72
CA TRP A 680 -8.25 -24.21 17.55
C TRP A 680 -7.21 -25.20 17.03
N ARG A 681 -5.91 -24.86 17.06
CA ARG A 681 -4.81 -25.82 16.79
C ARG A 681 -4.93 -27.08 17.64
N ASP A 682 -5.18 -26.89 18.93
CA ASP A 682 -5.16 -27.97 19.92
C ASP A 682 -6.51 -28.72 20.00
N ASN A 683 -7.60 -28.10 19.52
CA ASN A 683 -8.96 -28.69 19.54
C ASN A 683 -9.51 -29.10 18.15
N GLN A 684 -8.81 -28.87 17.02
CA GLN A 684 -9.33 -29.18 15.67
C GLN A 684 -9.73 -30.65 15.46
N HIS A 685 -9.17 -31.60 16.22
CA HIS A 685 -9.56 -33.01 16.16
C HIS A 685 -10.86 -33.34 16.94
N ARG A 686 -11.25 -32.47 17.88
CA ARG A 686 -12.51 -32.53 18.64
C ARG A 686 -13.62 -31.77 17.94
N PHE A 687 -13.26 -30.67 17.27
CA PHE A 687 -14.17 -29.74 16.62
C PHE A 687 -13.75 -29.50 15.16
N PRO A 688 -13.88 -30.48 14.26
CA PRO A 688 -13.35 -30.38 12.90
C PRO A 688 -14.10 -29.38 12.01
N SER A 689 -15.42 -29.26 12.14
CA SER A 689 -16.25 -28.39 11.28
C SER A 689 -16.12 -26.93 11.72
N LEU A 690 -16.12 -26.70 13.05
CA LEU A 690 -15.85 -25.40 13.66
C LEU A 690 -14.42 -24.96 13.42
N ALA A 691 -13.44 -25.88 13.40
CA ALA A 691 -12.06 -25.54 13.04
C ALA A 691 -11.90 -25.15 11.56
N ALA A 692 -12.61 -25.81 10.65
CA ALA A 692 -12.66 -25.38 9.24
C ALA A 692 -13.28 -23.98 9.12
N LEU A 693 -14.44 -23.77 9.76
CA LEU A 693 -15.11 -22.46 9.85
C LEU A 693 -14.18 -21.38 10.46
N ALA A 694 -13.49 -21.70 11.56
CA ALA A 694 -12.59 -20.80 12.27
C ALA A 694 -11.41 -20.34 11.42
N ARG A 695 -10.83 -21.26 10.63
CA ARG A 695 -9.68 -20.96 9.77
C ARG A 695 -10.02 -19.93 8.69
N ASP A 696 -11.24 -19.98 8.16
CA ASP A 696 -11.72 -19.03 7.16
C ASP A 696 -12.24 -17.74 7.82
N PHE A 697 -13.11 -17.82 8.84
CA PHE A 697 -13.72 -16.64 9.48
C PHE A 697 -12.73 -15.79 10.27
N LEU A 698 -11.86 -16.39 11.10
CA LEU A 698 -10.89 -15.63 11.89
C LEU A 698 -9.78 -15.02 11.03
N SER A 699 -9.57 -15.51 9.80
CA SER A 699 -8.60 -14.92 8.86
C SER A 699 -8.88 -13.46 8.51
N VAL A 700 -10.15 -13.05 8.61
CA VAL A 700 -10.63 -11.72 8.25
C VAL A 700 -9.95 -10.65 9.12
N PRO A 701 -9.22 -9.70 8.52
CA PRO A 701 -8.74 -8.55 9.26
C PRO A 701 -9.90 -7.56 9.51
N ALA A 702 -9.96 -7.00 10.71
CA ALA A 702 -10.92 -5.93 11.02
C ALA A 702 -10.58 -4.61 10.32
N THR A 703 -9.37 -4.48 9.76
CA THR A 703 -8.84 -3.23 9.19
C THR A 703 -8.06 -3.46 7.91
N GLY A 704 -7.97 -2.42 7.08
CA GLY A 704 -7.02 -2.36 5.97
C GLY A 704 -5.57 -2.14 6.41
N ALA A 705 -5.29 -2.04 7.72
CA ALA A 705 -4.04 -1.44 8.22
C ALA A 705 -2.76 -2.21 7.86
N GLY A 706 -2.85 -3.50 7.51
CA GLY A 706 -1.73 -4.22 6.89
C GLY A 706 -1.25 -3.53 5.60
N VAL A 707 -2.19 -3.00 4.81
CA VAL A 707 -1.95 -2.18 3.62
C VAL A 707 -1.42 -0.78 3.96
N GLU A 708 -1.96 -0.13 4.99
CA GLU A 708 -1.53 1.21 5.43
C GLU A 708 -0.02 1.23 5.81
N ARG A 709 0.48 0.14 6.44
CA ARG A 709 1.92 -0.06 6.71
C ARG A 709 2.78 -0.11 5.44
N LEU A 710 2.23 -0.61 4.33
CA LEU A 710 2.91 -0.61 3.03
C LEU A 710 3.03 0.83 2.51
N PHE A 711 2.01 1.67 2.70
CA PHE A 711 2.05 3.07 2.24
C PHE A 711 3.03 3.95 3.00
N ASN A 712 3.29 3.67 4.28
CA ASN A 712 4.45 4.27 4.98
C ASN A 712 5.76 3.90 4.27
N THR A 713 5.98 2.61 4.01
CA THR A 713 7.15 2.14 3.23
C THR A 713 7.19 2.71 1.81
N ALA A 714 6.04 2.95 1.18
CA ALA A 714 5.92 3.50 -0.17
C ALA A 714 6.33 4.97 -0.26
N ARG A 715 6.12 5.77 0.80
CA ARG A 715 6.62 7.14 0.90
C ARG A 715 8.15 7.15 0.83
N ASP A 716 8.80 6.26 1.58
CA ASP A 716 10.27 6.11 1.62
C ASP A 716 10.83 5.68 0.23
N VAL A 717 10.15 4.74 -0.43
CA VAL A 717 10.53 4.26 -1.77
C VAL A 717 10.32 5.34 -2.85
N CYS A 718 9.29 6.17 -2.71
CA CYS A 718 8.94 7.27 -3.61
C CYS A 718 9.50 8.63 -3.14
N HIS A 719 10.66 8.63 -2.48
CA HIS A 719 11.39 9.84 -2.11
C HIS A 719 11.91 10.63 -3.33
N TYR A 720 12.15 11.95 -3.21
CA TYR A 720 12.40 12.87 -4.35
C TYR A 720 13.53 12.42 -5.30
N ARG A 721 14.57 11.75 -4.78
CA ARG A 721 15.70 11.23 -5.58
C ARG A 721 15.30 10.09 -6.53
N ARG A 722 14.12 9.50 -6.35
CA ARG A 722 13.55 8.39 -7.13
C ARG A 722 12.34 8.79 -7.98
N GLY A 723 11.95 10.07 -8.04
CA GLY A 723 10.80 10.58 -8.81
C GLY A 723 10.88 10.49 -10.35
N ARG A 724 11.72 9.61 -10.87
CA ARG A 724 11.75 9.18 -12.29
C ARG A 724 11.68 7.65 -12.46
N MET A 725 11.47 6.89 -11.38
CA MET A 725 11.17 5.47 -11.49
C MET A 725 9.79 5.27 -12.12
N LYS A 726 9.65 4.27 -13.00
CA LYS A 726 8.35 3.92 -13.55
C LYS A 726 7.48 3.26 -12.49
N SER A 727 6.17 3.34 -12.65
CA SER A 727 5.13 2.65 -11.85
C SER A 727 5.48 1.19 -11.58
N GLU A 728 5.80 0.42 -12.63
CA GLU A 728 6.18 -1.00 -12.57
C GLU A 728 7.47 -1.22 -11.74
N THR A 729 8.35 -0.22 -11.70
CA THR A 729 9.60 -0.30 -10.91
C THR A 729 9.35 -0.01 -9.43
N ILE A 730 8.39 0.87 -9.14
CA ILE A 730 7.90 1.13 -7.77
C ILE A 730 7.16 -0.10 -7.26
N GLN A 731 6.26 -0.68 -8.06
CA GLN A 731 5.59 -1.96 -7.81
C GLN A 731 6.60 -3.06 -7.45
N GLU A 732 7.55 -3.40 -8.35
CA GLU A 732 8.56 -4.43 -8.08
C GLU A 732 9.39 -4.19 -6.81
N LEU A 733 9.76 -2.94 -6.52
CA LEU A 733 10.49 -2.57 -5.31
C LEU A 733 9.61 -2.70 -4.05
N MET A 734 8.35 -2.29 -4.11
CA MET A 734 7.38 -2.45 -3.02
C MET A 734 7.10 -3.93 -2.74
N MET A 735 6.83 -4.71 -3.78
CA MET A 735 6.65 -6.15 -3.68
C MET A 735 7.87 -6.83 -3.07
N PHE A 736 9.09 -6.47 -3.50
CA PHE A 736 10.30 -7.04 -2.91
C PHE A 736 10.54 -6.57 -1.48
N LEU A 737 10.41 -5.28 -1.17
CA LEU A 737 10.68 -4.74 0.17
C LEU A 737 9.67 -5.25 1.19
N CYS A 738 8.38 -5.28 0.85
CA CYS A 738 7.34 -5.76 1.77
C CYS A 738 7.41 -7.28 1.94
N THR A 739 7.54 -8.07 0.86
CA THR A 739 7.78 -9.52 1.02
C THR A 739 9.10 -9.79 1.76
N SER A 740 10.15 -8.99 1.56
CA SER A 740 11.37 -9.07 2.37
C SER A 740 11.07 -8.81 3.85
N ARG A 741 10.42 -7.69 4.19
CA ARG A 741 10.11 -7.22 5.55
C ARG A 741 9.18 -8.14 6.36
N PHE A 742 8.50 -9.09 5.71
CA PHE A 742 7.77 -10.17 6.40
C PHE A 742 8.66 -11.34 6.89
N ASP A 743 9.89 -11.49 6.38
CA ASP A 743 10.91 -12.42 6.91
C ASP A 743 12.23 -11.69 7.27
N LEU A 744 12.25 -10.35 7.37
CA LEU A 744 13.37 -9.62 7.98
C LEU A 744 13.15 -9.58 9.50
N GLU A 745 14.20 -9.92 10.24
CA GLU A 745 14.18 -9.85 11.69
C GLU A 745 13.96 -8.40 12.18
N GLU A 746 13.39 -8.27 13.38
CA GLU A 746 13.08 -6.97 13.99
C GLU A 746 14.32 -6.04 14.08
N GLN A 747 15.51 -6.63 14.22
CA GLN A 747 16.79 -5.91 14.25
C GLN A 747 17.13 -5.23 12.92
N ASP A 748 16.84 -5.85 11.77
CA ASP A 748 17.02 -5.22 10.46
C ASP A 748 15.97 -4.12 10.21
N THR A 749 14.78 -4.26 10.80
CA THR A 749 13.75 -3.21 10.72
C THR A 749 14.15 -1.96 11.52
N LYS A 750 14.68 -2.13 12.74
CA LYS A 750 15.18 -1.01 13.58
C LYS A 750 16.32 -0.24 12.92
N ARG A 751 17.17 -0.89 12.12
CA ARG A 751 18.26 -0.25 11.36
C ARG A 751 17.79 0.55 10.14
N LEU A 752 16.65 0.17 9.53
CA LEU A 752 16.06 0.97 8.46
C LEU A 752 15.50 2.32 8.99
N GLU A 753 15.23 2.42 10.29
CA GLU A 753 14.75 3.63 10.93
C GLU A 753 15.88 4.66 11.18
N GLU A 754 17.15 4.26 11.06
CA GLU A 754 18.34 5.13 11.16
C GLU A 754 18.47 6.11 9.97
N PHE A 755 17.67 5.95 8.92
CA PHE A 755 17.65 6.83 7.74
C PHE A 755 16.65 8.00 7.82
N PHE A 756 15.78 8.02 8.83
CA PHE A 756 14.85 9.14 9.08
C PHE A 756 15.56 10.32 9.75
N THR A 757 15.02 11.53 9.64
CA THR A 757 15.52 12.68 10.41
C THR A 757 15.27 12.47 11.90
N ARG A 758 16.02 13.16 12.78
CA ARG A 758 15.88 12.95 14.23
C ARG A 758 14.45 13.21 14.73
N ASP A 759 13.79 14.26 14.24
CA ASP A 759 12.39 14.55 14.58
C ASP A 759 11.42 13.45 14.11
N GLU A 760 11.68 12.81 12.95
CA GLU A 760 10.89 11.68 12.44
C GLU A 760 11.14 10.40 13.25
N ILE A 761 12.38 10.13 13.65
CA ILE A 761 12.71 9.02 14.57
C ILE A 761 12.02 9.25 15.92
N GLU A 762 12.05 10.47 16.45
CA GLU A 762 11.39 10.84 17.70
C GLU A 762 9.87 10.76 17.60
N ALA A 763 9.27 11.24 16.50
CA ALA A 763 7.83 11.12 16.25
C ALA A 763 7.38 9.66 16.04
N ALA A 764 8.17 8.84 15.34
CA ALA A 764 7.90 7.41 15.15
C ALA A 764 8.13 6.60 16.43
N LYS A 765 9.07 7.01 17.30
CA LYS A 765 9.21 6.46 18.66
C LYS A 765 7.99 6.80 19.50
N GLU A 766 7.59 8.06 19.55
CA GLU A 766 6.36 8.48 20.24
C GLU A 766 5.11 7.75 19.71
N GLU A 767 4.94 7.64 18.40
CA GLU A 767 3.81 6.89 17.80
C GLU A 767 3.86 5.39 18.14
N LYS A 768 5.04 4.84 18.49
CA LYS A 768 5.18 3.46 18.96
C LYS A 768 5.05 3.29 20.46
N ASP A 769 5.34 4.32 21.26
CA ASP A 769 5.61 4.17 22.69
C ASP A 769 4.37 3.71 23.46
N GLU A 770 4.50 2.55 24.10
CA GLU A 770 3.46 1.90 24.91
C GLU A 770 3.59 2.25 26.39
N LYS A 771 4.69 2.93 26.77
CA LYS A 771 4.80 3.59 28.05
C LYS A 771 4.42 5.04 27.85
N HIS A 772 3.21 5.36 28.24
CA HIS A 772 2.86 6.72 28.62
C HIS A 772 3.89 7.13 29.68
N GLU A 773 4.78 8.07 29.37
CA GLU A 773 5.22 8.98 30.43
C GLU A 773 3.94 9.55 31.04
N GLU A 774 3.82 9.50 32.36
CA GLU A 774 2.60 9.90 33.07
C GLU A 774 2.44 11.42 32.96
N ILE A 775 1.90 11.83 31.80
CA ILE A 775 1.28 13.14 31.61
C ILE A 775 0.10 13.14 32.57
N GLU A 776 0.23 13.92 33.63
CA GLU A 776 -0.82 14.13 34.62
C GLU A 776 -1.97 14.90 33.95
N ILE A 777 -2.88 14.13 33.35
CA ILE A 777 -4.16 14.60 32.82
C ILE A 777 -5.05 14.87 34.03
N GLU A 778 -5.30 16.14 34.34
CA GLU A 778 -6.36 16.51 35.28
C GLU A 778 -7.72 16.10 34.69
N PRO A 779 -8.47 15.15 35.29
CA PRO A 779 -9.85 14.93 34.89
C PRO A 779 -10.70 16.14 35.31
N ILE A 780 -11.72 16.48 34.51
CA ILE A 780 -12.71 17.51 34.89
C ILE A 780 -13.40 17.04 36.18
N SER A 781 -13.22 17.78 37.27
CA SER A 781 -13.86 17.40 38.55
C SER A 781 -15.36 17.59 38.48
N ASP A 782 -16.11 16.58 38.94
CA ASP A 782 -17.55 16.68 39.16
C ASP A 782 -17.90 17.86 40.09
N THR A 783 -17.00 18.22 41.02
CA THR A 783 -17.17 19.31 42.00
C THR A 783 -16.96 20.73 41.45
N GLU A 784 -16.59 20.91 40.19
CA GLU A 784 -16.53 22.27 39.60
C GLU A 784 -17.94 22.87 39.51
N GLU A 785 -18.22 23.82 40.40
CA GLU A 785 -19.40 24.69 40.34
C GLU A 785 -19.36 25.61 39.09
N PRO A 786 -20.51 26.12 38.60
CA PRO A 786 -20.51 27.13 37.55
C PRO A 786 -19.95 28.45 38.08
N ASP A 787 -18.94 29.00 37.41
CA ASP A 787 -18.28 30.27 37.80
C ASP A 787 -19.29 31.40 38.03
N GLU A 788 -19.23 32.04 39.20
CA GLU A 788 -20.17 33.12 39.57
C GLU A 788 -20.09 34.36 38.65
N LEU A 789 -19.01 34.47 37.87
CA LEU A 789 -18.71 35.58 36.96
C LEU A 789 -19.74 35.77 35.83
N GLU A 790 -20.53 34.75 35.48
CA GLU A 790 -21.53 34.90 34.39
C GLU A 790 -22.78 35.69 34.80
N LYS A 791 -22.98 35.99 36.10
CA LYS A 791 -24.15 36.76 36.59
C LYS A 791 -24.19 38.22 36.10
N GLU A 792 -23.05 38.85 35.79
CA GLU A 792 -23.01 40.27 35.39
C GLU A 792 -23.30 40.51 33.91
N VAL A 793 -23.25 39.47 33.06
CA VAL A 793 -23.51 39.61 31.60
C VAL A 793 -25.03 39.61 31.29
N MET A 794 -25.87 39.23 32.25
CA MET A 794 -27.32 39.04 32.05
C MET A 794 -28.15 40.34 32.20
N VAL A 795 -27.64 41.47 31.69
CA VAL A 795 -28.38 42.76 31.69
C VAL A 795 -28.24 43.45 30.32
N MET A 796 -29.38 43.83 29.72
CA MET A 796 -29.54 44.52 28.43
C MET A 796 -29.31 43.71 27.14
N VAL A 797 -30.17 42.71 26.87
CA VAL A 797 -30.77 42.57 25.54
C VAL A 797 -32.28 42.42 25.73
N ASP A 798 -33.04 43.47 25.38
CA ASP A 798 -34.49 43.53 25.50
C ASP A 798 -35.10 43.56 24.09
N ILE A 799 -35.50 42.39 23.56
CA ILE A 799 -36.16 42.25 22.26
C ILE A 799 -37.22 41.14 22.32
N GLY A 800 -38.48 41.54 22.17
CA GLY A 800 -39.48 40.84 21.35
C GLY A 800 -39.85 39.39 21.71
N ASP A 801 -40.92 39.24 22.46
CA ASP A 801 -41.68 37.99 22.64
C ASP A 801 -42.20 37.42 21.30
N GLU A 802 -41.87 36.16 21.01
CA GLU A 802 -42.87 35.16 20.63
C GLU A 802 -42.36 33.75 21.02
N THR A 803 -43.00 33.13 22.01
CA THR A 803 -42.48 31.90 22.66
C THR A 803 -42.75 30.60 21.90
N ALA A 804 -41.69 29.85 21.60
CA ALA A 804 -41.73 28.41 21.33
C ALA A 804 -40.52 27.72 21.97
N GLU A 805 -40.68 27.18 23.18
CA GLU A 805 -39.64 26.37 23.82
C GLU A 805 -39.39 25.08 23.02
N PRO A 806 -38.15 24.76 22.62
CA PRO A 806 -37.83 23.45 22.11
C PRO A 806 -37.82 22.44 23.27
N GLN A 807 -38.98 21.81 23.53
CA GLN A 807 -39.11 20.73 24.50
C GLN A 807 -38.23 19.53 24.11
N LEU A 808 -37.01 19.51 24.64
CA LEU A 808 -36.12 18.37 24.57
C LEU A 808 -36.72 17.24 25.44
N PRO A 809 -36.83 16.00 24.91
CA PRO A 809 -37.56 14.94 25.60
C PRO A 809 -36.82 14.46 26.85
N GLU A 810 -37.33 14.86 28.01
CA GLU A 810 -37.05 14.20 29.28
C GLU A 810 -37.36 12.70 29.17
N ASN A 811 -36.58 11.87 29.85
CA ASN A 811 -36.70 10.40 29.85
C ASN A 811 -36.42 9.67 28.52
N SER A 812 -35.38 10.08 27.79
CA SER A 812 -34.78 9.28 26.70
C SER A 812 -33.47 8.59 27.13
N THR A 813 -33.57 7.41 27.76
CA THR A 813 -32.43 6.49 27.90
C THR A 813 -31.95 6.06 26.52
N GLN A 814 -30.66 6.28 26.23
CA GLN A 814 -30.16 6.34 24.85
C GLN A 814 -30.20 4.98 24.13
N LEU A 815 -31.06 4.89 23.11
CA LEU A 815 -30.98 3.90 22.06
C LEU A 815 -29.60 3.94 21.37
N ARG A 816 -29.17 2.80 20.85
CA ARG A 816 -28.25 2.73 19.70
C ARG A 816 -29.10 2.66 18.42
N ALA A 817 -28.53 3.02 17.27
CA ALA A 817 -29.21 2.99 15.97
C ALA A 817 -29.37 1.57 15.45
N SER A 818 -28.49 0.64 15.85
CA SER A 818 -28.81 -0.79 15.87
C SER A 818 -29.94 -1.00 16.87
N GLY A 819 -31.00 -1.75 16.52
CA GLY A 819 -32.20 -1.90 17.38
C GLY A 819 -31.92 -2.41 18.82
N ARG A 820 -30.74 -2.98 19.05
CA ARG A 820 -30.13 -3.38 20.33
C ARG A 820 -30.26 -2.28 21.41
N LYS A 821 -31.28 -2.34 22.27
CA LYS A 821 -31.30 -1.54 23.52
C LYS A 821 -30.32 -2.11 24.54
N ARG A 822 -29.45 -1.25 25.06
CA ARG A 822 -28.69 -1.51 26.28
C ARG A 822 -29.63 -1.41 27.48
N LYS A 823 -29.76 -2.45 28.30
CA LYS A 823 -30.50 -2.33 29.57
C LYS A 823 -29.67 -1.50 30.56
N GLN A 824 -30.34 -0.68 31.35
CA GLN A 824 -29.68 0.21 32.32
C GLN A 824 -28.98 -0.62 33.41
N ARG A 825 -27.70 -0.32 33.69
CA ARG A 825 -27.08 -0.68 34.97
C ARG A 825 -27.64 0.24 36.05
N GLU A 826 -28.12 -0.36 37.14
CA GLU A 826 -28.64 0.35 38.31
C GLU A 826 -27.56 0.48 39.40
N ASP A 827 -26.36 0.89 38.98
CA ASP A 827 -25.23 1.29 39.82
C ASP A 827 -24.99 2.80 39.59
N ASP A 828 -24.93 3.71 40.58
CA ASP A 828 -25.03 3.54 42.04
C ASP A 828 -26.17 4.38 42.63
N THR A 829 -26.83 3.87 43.67
CA THR A 829 -27.58 4.71 44.63
C THR A 829 -26.65 5.08 45.78
N PHE A 830 -26.11 6.30 45.77
CA PHE A 830 -25.35 6.85 46.90
C PHE A 830 -26.32 7.16 48.06
N GLU A 831 -26.47 6.21 48.99
CA GLU A 831 -27.04 6.49 50.31
C GLU A 831 -26.08 7.41 51.09
N TYR A 832 -26.63 8.52 51.62
CA TYR A 832 -25.89 9.45 52.47
C TYR A 832 -25.82 8.91 53.91
N HIS A 833 -24.61 8.69 54.42
CA HIS A 833 -24.32 8.57 55.85
C HIS A 833 -22.95 9.20 56.20
#